data_AF-A0A5E7RA66-F1
#
_entry.id   AF-A0A5E7RA66-F1
#
_cell.length_a   1.000
_cell.length_b   1.000
_cell.length_c   1.000
_cell.angle_alpha   90.00
_cell.angle_beta   90.00
_cell.angle_gamma   90.00
#
_symmetry.space_group_name_H-M   'P 1'
#
loop_
_entity.id
_entity.type
_entity.pdbx_description
1 polymer ?
#
loop_
_entity_poly.entity_id
_entity_poly.type
_entity_poly.pdbx_seq_one_letter_code
_entity_poly.pdbx_strand_id
1 'polypeptide(L)'
;MNTKLQLDDVLHQDAYLGIPLSEITPSTVISRDSNGEPLSFLSDETWILPQIKGHARSRDKINFSKFAVANAIDKANLHTAKLMMIVNIFRPSRRTGTYSSHDKAVAALTGILALYCHAQSNDLAMESMLNNPVQIEKFVSKSSSLNYLRNIQAIFNRLEDENFFIISSKVGKIFSRAIKEANDESEQHPVIPGPILLKKTTNYINAIKEYNKYAKGIELLIERAIANPFYGRMKKKIRNEEARRVPFATAMHECGLGELMKKHDIEQISSLCNYISRCYYAAKMLIHIYTAMRETEAYLLEQGCIGRVNKTTYIVKGLSVKLTKKPRPAKWITSKGILLPYHLAMKITKMIKKFGPSHIKDSKLLFLSPTYLPISNQYKKIIKSAVISQAALNPCKHEASFPGSVITEKDFEELLMLDPLREWQSQEGFQPGQVWNLTTHQFRRSMAVYAAQSGLVSLPSLKRMLQHTLLQMSLYYIKGFETAKYLFSVENPEVIAFFKTQQPDAEASLYLRDVILEETKLHGAAGIWSDRNQKTNYLANIKISFADTLDRVKRGLMSYKETVLGGCMKVGECYERVHYNFVACLTCVGACINEKKLETTINSQTRVIDSLKKGTFEYNTEMVKLEMLNTFKTRAMENA
;
A
#
# COMPACT_ATOMS: atom_id res chain seq x y z
N MET A 1 66.69 21.79 7.37
CA MET A 1 65.88 22.23 8.52
C MET A 1 64.68 23.02 8.00
N ASN A 2 63.50 22.39 7.98
CA ASN A 2 62.21 23.00 8.30
C ASN A 2 61.12 21.95 8.06
N THR A 3 60.81 21.30 9.16
CA THR A 3 59.68 20.46 9.50
C THR A 3 58.37 20.99 8.91
N LYS A 4 57.84 20.32 7.87
CA LYS A 4 56.40 20.27 7.65
C LYS A 4 55.84 19.26 8.65
N LEU A 5 55.36 19.75 9.78
CA LEU A 5 54.43 19.00 10.63
C LEU A 5 53.28 18.51 9.74
N GLN A 6 53.14 17.19 9.65
CA GLN A 6 51.90 16.57 9.23
C GLN A 6 50.81 17.10 10.17
N LEU A 7 49.88 17.88 9.63
CA LEU A 7 48.63 18.18 10.31
C LEU A 7 47.87 16.87 10.42
N ASP A 8 47.63 16.46 11.66
CA ASP A 8 46.95 15.24 12.06
C ASP A 8 45.68 15.00 11.23
N ASP A 9 45.59 13.81 10.63
CA ASP A 9 44.32 13.21 10.26
C ASP A 9 43.53 13.03 11.55
N VAL A 10 42.65 13.98 11.87
CA VAL A 10 41.69 13.84 12.97
C VAL A 10 40.76 12.70 12.58
N LEU A 11 41.07 11.50 13.06
CA LEU A 11 40.23 10.31 12.94
C LEU A 11 38.94 10.55 13.71
N HIS A 12 37.94 11.14 13.05
CA HIS A 12 36.63 11.33 13.65
C HIS A 12 35.95 9.97 13.85
N GLN A 13 35.55 9.69 15.08
CA GLN A 13 34.89 8.44 15.46
C GLN A 13 33.47 8.37 14.89
N ASP A 14 33.15 7.26 14.23
CA ASP A 14 31.81 7.01 13.68
C ASP A 14 30.86 6.50 14.77
N ALA A 15 29.60 6.93 14.72
CA ALA A 15 28.55 6.38 15.57
C ALA A 15 28.25 4.92 15.16
N TYR A 16 28.44 3.98 16.09
CA TYR A 16 28.10 2.55 15.91
C TYR A 16 27.20 2.03 17.03
N LEU A 17 26.58 0.87 16.79
CA LEU A 17 25.70 0.22 17.77
C LEU A 17 26.51 -0.27 18.98
N GLY A 18 26.17 0.21 20.18
CA GLY A 18 26.87 -0.14 21.43
C GLY A 18 28.06 0.78 21.76
N ILE A 19 28.18 1.95 21.10
CA ILE A 19 29.18 2.97 21.48
C ILE A 19 28.95 3.43 22.93
N PRO A 20 29.99 3.40 23.80
CA PRO A 20 29.86 3.91 25.17
C PRO A 20 29.51 5.40 25.18
N LEU A 21 28.65 5.83 26.10
CA LEU A 21 28.28 7.26 26.25
C LEU A 21 29.49 8.17 26.45
N SER A 22 30.54 7.68 27.11
CA SER A 22 31.79 8.40 27.34
C SER A 22 32.56 8.72 26.06
N GLU A 23 32.34 7.96 24.98
CA GLU A 23 33.02 8.12 23.69
C GLU A 23 32.22 9.01 22.73
N ILE A 24 30.95 9.29 23.03
CA ILE A 24 30.11 10.14 22.18
C ILE A 24 30.46 11.61 22.43
N THR A 25 31.23 12.17 21.50
CA THR A 25 31.62 13.59 21.49
C THR A 25 30.78 14.39 20.49
N PRO A 26 30.71 15.74 20.60
CA PRO A 26 30.07 16.58 19.58
C PRO A 26 30.61 16.37 18.16
N SER A 27 31.87 15.93 18.03
CA SER A 27 32.55 15.58 16.78
C SER A 27 32.30 14.16 16.27
N THR A 28 31.42 13.38 16.92
CA THR A 28 31.05 12.04 16.46
C THR A 28 30.36 12.13 15.10
N VAL A 29 30.85 11.35 14.14
CA VAL A 29 30.30 11.29 12.77
C VAL A 29 29.07 10.39 12.76
N ILE A 30 27.95 10.93 12.31
CA ILE A 30 26.66 10.21 12.23
C ILE A 30 26.46 9.62 10.84
N SER A 31 27.01 10.23 9.81
CA SER A 31 26.89 9.72 8.44
C SER A 31 28.08 10.13 7.60
N ARG A 32 28.40 9.26 6.65
CA ARG A 32 29.38 9.50 5.60
C ARG A 32 28.72 9.41 4.22
N ASP A 33 29.33 10.03 3.23
CA ASP A 33 28.93 9.93 1.83
C ASP A 33 29.39 8.60 1.20
N SER A 34 29.16 8.42 -0.11
CA SER A 34 29.61 7.21 -0.83
C SER A 34 31.14 7.08 -0.96
N ASN A 35 31.87 8.17 -0.72
CA ASN A 35 33.33 8.25 -0.83
C ASN A 35 34.03 8.12 0.54
N GLY A 36 33.25 8.08 1.64
CA GLY A 36 33.76 7.97 3.01
C GLY A 36 33.95 9.30 3.74
N GLU A 37 33.56 10.43 3.14
CA GLU A 37 33.65 11.76 3.77
C GLU A 37 32.49 12.00 4.75
N PRO A 38 32.74 12.63 5.92
CA PRO A 38 31.70 12.88 6.91
C PRO A 38 30.67 13.90 6.39
N LEU A 39 29.39 13.52 6.40
CA LEU A 39 28.25 14.35 5.98
C LEU A 39 27.58 15.07 7.15
N SER A 40 27.59 14.49 8.35
CA SER A 40 26.92 15.07 9.52
C SER A 40 27.57 14.64 10.81
N PHE A 41 27.69 15.59 11.73
CA PHE A 41 28.20 15.42 13.08
C PHE A 41 27.08 15.52 14.12
N LEU A 42 27.33 15.01 15.32
CA LEU A 42 26.40 15.12 16.45
C LEU A 42 26.06 16.58 16.79
N SER A 43 27.02 17.49 16.68
CA SER A 43 26.83 18.93 16.90
C SER A 43 25.80 19.55 15.94
N ASP A 44 25.65 19.01 14.74
CA ASP A 44 24.90 19.66 13.67
C ASP A 44 23.41 19.77 13.97
N GLU A 45 22.80 20.86 13.50
CA GLU A 45 21.36 21.10 13.64
C GLU A 45 20.53 20.22 12.68
N THR A 46 21.11 19.86 11.53
CA THR A 46 20.46 19.00 10.53
C THR A 46 21.38 17.85 10.15
N TRP A 47 20.93 16.61 10.37
CA TRP A 47 21.65 15.41 9.95
C TRP A 47 21.19 14.97 8.57
N ILE A 48 22.15 14.71 7.68
CA ILE A 48 21.98 14.15 6.35
C ILE A 48 22.31 12.66 6.42
N LEU A 49 21.29 11.83 6.37
CA LEU A 49 21.33 10.38 6.58
C LEU A 49 20.86 9.66 5.30
N PRO A 50 21.74 9.38 4.33
CA PRO A 50 21.38 8.57 3.16
C PRO A 50 20.86 7.18 3.55
N GLN A 51 21.30 6.62 4.67
CA GLN A 51 20.98 5.27 5.13
C GLN A 51 19.50 5.06 5.52
N ILE A 52 18.78 6.12 5.90
CA ILE A 52 17.35 6.03 6.27
C ILE A 52 16.41 6.20 5.07
N LYS A 53 16.98 6.48 3.88
CA LYS A 53 16.22 6.71 2.64
C LYS A 53 15.65 5.40 2.12
N GLY A 54 14.37 5.16 2.39
CA GLY A 54 13.67 3.93 2.00
C GLY A 54 13.13 3.95 0.55
N HIS A 55 12.82 5.11 -0.02
CA HIS A 55 12.31 5.24 -1.39
C HIS A 55 12.52 6.66 -1.94
N ALA A 56 12.25 6.87 -3.24
CA ALA A 56 12.53 8.15 -3.92
C ALA A 56 11.90 9.41 -3.29
N ARG A 57 10.83 9.26 -2.50
CA ARG A 57 10.15 10.36 -1.78
C ARG A 57 10.56 10.52 -0.33
N SER A 58 11.17 9.50 0.29
CA SER A 58 11.66 9.64 1.67
C SER A 58 12.81 10.61 1.67
N ARG A 59 12.79 11.56 2.60
CA ARG A 59 13.92 12.47 2.76
C ARG A 59 15.06 11.74 3.44
N ASP A 60 16.23 12.30 3.29
CA ASP A 60 17.47 11.88 3.93
C ASP A 60 17.85 12.86 5.05
N LYS A 61 16.95 13.74 5.50
CA LYS A 61 17.30 14.77 6.50
C LYS A 61 16.45 14.68 7.76
N ILE A 62 17.10 14.82 8.91
CA ILE A 62 16.50 15.00 10.24
C ILE A 62 16.92 16.37 10.75
N ASN A 63 15.97 17.20 11.15
CA ASN A 63 16.23 18.57 11.58
C ASN A 63 15.78 18.78 13.02
N PHE A 64 16.68 19.32 13.85
CA PHE A 64 16.48 19.63 15.26
C PHE A 64 16.11 21.10 15.52
N SER A 65 15.87 21.92 14.50
CA SER A 65 15.54 23.35 14.62
C SER A 65 14.30 23.66 15.46
N LYS A 66 13.44 22.67 15.71
CA LYS A 66 12.24 22.82 16.55
C LYS A 66 12.53 22.73 18.05
N PHE A 67 13.72 22.28 18.44
CA PHE A 67 14.15 22.20 19.82
C PHE A 67 14.73 23.55 20.24
N ALA A 68 13.88 24.44 20.74
CA ALA A 68 14.29 25.77 21.16
C ALA A 68 15.13 25.69 22.43
N VAL A 69 16.34 26.24 22.39
CA VAL A 69 17.27 26.29 23.52
C VAL A 69 17.20 27.67 24.17
N ALA A 70 16.64 27.76 25.37
CA ALA A 70 16.64 29.00 26.16
C ALA A 70 17.67 28.94 27.30
N ASN A 71 17.79 27.79 27.96
CA ASN A 71 18.61 27.63 29.17
C ASN A 71 19.70 26.54 29.03
N ALA A 72 20.62 26.46 30.00
CA ALA A 72 21.64 25.39 30.05
C ALA A 72 21.00 23.98 30.14
N ILE A 73 19.87 23.86 30.83
CA ILE A 73 19.06 22.62 30.94
C ILE A 73 18.54 22.21 29.56
N ASP A 74 18.07 23.16 28.74
CA ASP A 74 17.59 22.91 27.39
C ASP A 74 18.70 22.40 26.47
N LYS A 75 19.93 22.91 26.63
CA LYS A 75 21.11 22.43 25.89
C LYS A 75 21.44 20.98 26.25
N ALA A 76 21.36 20.62 27.54
CA ALA A 76 21.53 19.24 28.00
C ALA A 76 20.41 18.35 27.44
N ASN A 77 19.15 18.82 27.50
CA ASN A 77 18.00 18.11 26.95
C ASN A 77 18.13 17.89 25.43
N LEU A 78 18.58 18.88 24.66
CA LEU A 78 18.82 18.71 23.22
C LEU A 78 19.88 17.63 22.95
N HIS A 79 20.93 17.57 23.77
CA HIS A 79 21.93 16.51 23.68
C HIS A 79 21.32 15.14 23.96
N THR A 80 20.55 14.99 25.04
CA THR A 80 19.81 13.76 25.36
C THR A 80 18.87 13.35 24.22
N ALA A 81 18.14 14.28 23.61
CA ALA A 81 17.26 14.02 22.47
C ALA A 81 18.02 13.48 21.24
N LYS A 82 19.20 14.03 20.96
CA LYS A 82 20.08 13.55 19.89
C LYS A 82 20.60 12.13 20.17
N LEU A 83 20.98 11.83 21.42
CA LEU A 83 21.38 10.48 21.82
C LEU A 83 20.25 9.46 21.64
N MET A 84 19.02 9.80 22.04
CA MET A 84 17.85 8.95 21.83
C MET A 84 17.59 8.67 20.34
N MET A 85 17.86 9.65 19.47
CA MET A 85 17.75 9.48 18.02
C MET A 85 18.83 8.57 17.44
N ILE A 86 20.07 8.62 17.93
CA ILE A 86 21.14 7.67 17.55
C ILE A 86 20.67 6.24 17.84
N VAL A 87 20.23 5.97 19.07
CA VAL A 87 19.75 4.63 19.46
C VAL A 87 18.57 4.19 18.60
N ASN A 88 17.69 5.09 18.19
CA ASN A 88 16.59 4.75 17.31
C ASN A 88 17.01 4.46 15.85
N ILE A 89 18.03 5.14 15.33
CA ILE A 89 18.47 5.02 13.93
C ILE A 89 19.38 3.81 13.74
N PHE A 90 20.40 3.65 14.61
CA PHE A 90 21.45 2.65 14.45
C PHE A 90 21.12 1.29 15.06
N ARG A 91 19.98 1.15 15.74
CA ARG A 91 19.53 -0.14 16.27
C ARG A 91 18.54 -0.85 15.34
N PRO A 92 18.87 -2.03 14.81
CA PRO A 92 17.91 -2.81 14.04
C PRO A 92 16.80 -3.38 14.93
N SER A 93 15.61 -3.54 14.37
CA SER A 93 14.49 -4.20 15.03
C SER A 93 14.82 -5.65 15.39
N ARG A 94 14.67 -6.05 16.66
CA ARG A 94 14.86 -7.45 17.12
C ARG A 94 14.02 -8.46 16.32
N ARG A 95 12.81 -8.05 15.87
CA ARG A 95 11.89 -8.93 15.15
C ARG A 95 12.24 -9.12 13.66
N THR A 96 12.85 -8.11 13.04
CA THR A 96 13.00 -8.06 11.57
C THR A 96 14.42 -7.82 11.09
N GLY A 97 15.37 -7.53 11.99
CA GLY A 97 16.74 -7.13 11.64
C GLY A 97 16.83 -5.82 10.85
N THR A 98 15.73 -5.07 10.72
CA THR A 98 15.67 -3.87 9.88
C THR A 98 15.91 -2.60 10.69
N TYR A 99 16.75 -1.72 10.15
CA TYR A 99 16.96 -0.35 10.63
C TYR A 99 15.73 0.54 10.40
N SER A 100 15.66 1.64 11.16
CA SER A 100 14.58 2.62 11.07
C SER A 100 14.54 3.30 9.70
N SER A 101 13.37 3.33 9.07
CA SER A 101 13.12 4.15 7.88
C SER A 101 12.97 5.61 8.28
N HIS A 102 13.12 6.52 7.31
CA HIS A 102 12.87 7.96 7.50
C HIS A 102 11.55 8.25 8.25
N ASP A 103 10.44 7.62 7.86
CA ASP A 103 9.14 7.90 8.49
C ASP A 103 9.09 7.45 9.96
N LYS A 104 9.76 6.34 10.30
CA LYS A 104 9.90 5.90 11.69
C LYS A 104 10.81 6.84 12.48
N ALA A 105 11.89 7.31 11.87
CA ALA A 105 12.79 8.27 12.50
C ALA A 105 12.09 9.62 12.77
N VAL A 106 11.28 10.12 11.84
CA VAL A 106 10.48 11.35 12.02
C VAL A 106 9.38 11.16 13.06
N ALA A 107 8.72 10.01 13.09
CA ALA A 107 7.72 9.71 14.13
C ALA A 107 8.36 9.66 15.53
N ALA A 108 9.54 9.05 15.65
CA ALA A 108 10.33 9.05 16.88
C ALA A 108 10.77 10.47 17.27
N LEU A 109 11.28 11.27 16.34
CA LEU A 109 11.68 12.66 16.58
C LEU A 109 10.50 13.50 17.09
N THR A 110 9.30 13.31 16.53
CA THR A 110 8.09 14.00 16.98
C THR A 110 7.74 13.60 18.42
N GLY A 111 7.85 12.31 18.77
CA GLY A 111 7.65 11.84 20.13
C GLY A 111 8.68 12.39 21.12
N ILE A 112 9.96 12.44 20.74
CA ILE A 112 11.05 13.01 21.54
C ILE A 112 10.85 14.53 21.71
N LEU A 113 10.39 15.24 20.67
CA LEU A 113 10.08 16.66 20.76
C LEU A 113 8.96 16.92 21.76
N ALA A 114 7.91 16.08 21.79
CA ALA A 114 6.84 16.21 22.79
C ALA A 114 7.36 15.99 24.22
N LEU A 115 8.25 15.00 24.41
CA LEU A 115 8.92 14.74 25.68
C LEU A 115 9.76 15.96 26.12
N TYR A 116 10.52 16.53 25.18
CA TYR A 116 11.34 17.72 25.37
C TYR A 116 10.48 18.94 25.78
N CYS A 117 9.39 19.21 25.06
CA CYS A 117 8.50 20.34 25.39
C CYS A 117 7.86 20.18 26.78
N HIS A 118 7.53 18.94 27.19
CA HIS A 118 7.02 18.68 28.53
C HIS A 118 8.10 18.87 29.61
N ALA A 119 9.34 18.43 29.37
CA ALA A 119 10.46 18.68 30.27
C ALA A 119 10.76 20.19 30.41
N GLN A 120 10.77 20.92 29.30
CA GLN A 120 10.98 22.37 29.26
C GLN A 120 9.87 23.13 30.02
N SER A 121 8.60 22.72 29.87
CA SER A 121 7.47 23.36 30.57
C SER A 121 7.49 23.17 32.09
N ASN A 122 8.24 22.18 32.59
CA ASN A 122 8.39 21.91 34.02
C ASN A 122 9.79 22.27 34.55
N ASP A 123 10.66 22.87 33.70
CA ASP A 123 12.06 23.19 34.00
C ASP A 123 12.87 22.00 34.54
N LEU A 124 12.69 20.83 33.91
CA LEU A 124 13.35 19.58 34.30
C LEU A 124 14.34 19.10 33.23
N ALA A 125 15.45 18.51 33.69
CA ALA A 125 16.30 17.69 32.83
C ALA A 125 15.55 16.40 32.43
N MET A 126 15.63 16.01 31.16
CA MET A 126 14.95 14.81 30.65
C MET A 126 15.39 13.55 31.41
N GLU A 127 16.67 13.44 31.77
CA GLU A 127 17.19 12.32 32.57
C GLU A 127 16.52 12.23 33.95
N SER A 128 16.31 13.37 34.62
CA SER A 128 15.58 13.44 35.88
C SER A 128 14.10 13.08 35.71
N MET A 129 13.50 13.47 34.58
CA MET A 129 12.12 13.15 34.24
C MET A 129 11.92 11.64 33.98
N LEU A 130 12.86 10.99 33.31
CA LEU A 130 12.85 9.53 33.08
C LEU A 130 12.96 8.71 34.37
N ASN A 131 13.43 9.34 35.46
CA ASN A 131 13.51 8.73 36.78
C ASN A 131 12.35 9.11 37.70
N ASN A 132 11.45 10.01 37.29
CA ASN A 132 10.31 10.47 38.09
C ASN A 132 8.96 9.94 37.54
N PRO A 133 8.37 8.91 38.17
CA PRO A 133 7.11 8.31 37.71
C PRO A 133 5.94 9.29 37.62
N VAL A 134 5.86 10.28 38.52
CA VAL A 134 4.74 11.23 38.60
C VAL A 134 4.72 12.16 37.37
N GLN A 135 5.90 12.61 36.93
CA GLN A 135 6.00 13.51 35.78
C GLN A 135 5.70 12.79 34.46
N ILE A 136 6.10 11.52 34.37
CA ILE A 136 5.75 10.66 33.23
C ILE A 136 4.25 10.38 33.20
N GLU A 137 3.60 10.13 34.34
CA GLU A 137 2.15 9.91 34.38
C GLU A 137 1.38 11.15 33.91
N LYS A 138 1.82 12.36 34.30
CA LYS A 138 1.29 13.63 33.77
C LYS A 138 1.52 13.82 32.27
N PHE A 139 2.63 13.33 31.73
CA PHE A 139 2.91 13.38 30.29
C PHE A 139 2.00 12.41 29.52
N VAL A 140 1.87 11.19 30.02
CA VAL A 140 1.05 10.14 29.42
C VAL A 140 -0.43 10.52 29.43
N SER A 141 -0.95 11.09 30.52
CA SER A 141 -2.34 11.53 30.60
C SER A 141 -2.68 12.72 29.68
N LYS A 142 -1.71 13.58 29.37
CA LYS A 142 -1.86 14.67 28.39
C LYS A 142 -1.70 14.22 26.93
N SER A 143 -1.18 13.01 26.69
CA SER A 143 -0.88 12.53 25.35
C SER A 143 -2.12 11.95 24.68
N SER A 144 -2.61 12.61 23.63
CA SER A 144 -3.76 12.14 22.85
C SER A 144 -3.44 11.04 21.82
N SER A 145 -2.15 10.75 21.56
CA SER A 145 -1.74 9.79 20.53
C SER A 145 -0.94 8.61 21.08
N LEU A 146 -1.55 7.42 21.01
CA LEU A 146 -0.96 6.16 21.42
C LEU A 146 0.26 5.76 20.59
N ASN A 147 0.30 6.16 19.32
CA ASN A 147 1.46 5.90 18.46
C ASN A 147 2.71 6.64 18.95
N TYR A 148 2.57 7.84 19.52
CA TYR A 148 3.69 8.52 20.16
C TYR A 148 4.14 7.77 21.41
N LEU A 149 3.20 7.35 22.27
CA LEU A 149 3.51 6.59 23.48
C LEU A 149 4.22 5.26 23.17
N ARG A 150 3.75 4.51 22.16
CA ARG A 150 4.37 3.25 21.69
C ARG A 150 5.78 3.48 21.14
N ASN A 151 6.00 4.54 20.37
CA ASN A 151 7.32 4.86 19.83
C ASN A 151 8.29 5.26 20.95
N ILE A 152 7.84 6.07 21.91
CA ILE A 152 8.63 6.48 23.07
C ILE A 152 8.97 5.25 23.94
N GLN A 153 8.00 4.40 24.24
CA GLN A 153 8.24 3.16 24.98
C GLN A 153 9.25 2.25 24.26
N ALA A 154 9.14 2.13 22.94
CA ALA A 154 10.10 1.35 22.16
C ALA A 154 11.52 1.93 22.21
N ILE A 155 11.66 3.25 22.34
CA ILE A 155 12.97 3.91 22.53
C ILE A 155 13.46 3.66 23.96
N PHE A 156 12.60 3.79 24.98
CA PHE A 156 12.98 3.54 26.38
C PHE A 156 13.44 2.10 26.61
N ASN A 157 12.69 1.11 26.14
CA ASN A 157 13.11 -0.29 26.21
C ASN A 157 14.47 -0.49 25.54
N ARG A 158 14.75 0.27 24.47
CA ARG A 158 16.05 0.20 23.79
C ARG A 158 17.17 0.87 24.57
N LEU A 159 16.89 1.94 25.31
CA LEU A 159 17.88 2.64 26.13
C LEU A 159 18.24 1.84 27.39
N GLU A 160 17.26 1.15 27.98
CA GLU A 160 17.44 0.26 29.12
C GLU A 160 18.35 -0.94 28.77
N ASP A 161 18.13 -1.59 27.63
CA ASP A 161 18.97 -2.72 27.18
C ASP A 161 20.46 -2.38 27.03
N GLU A 162 20.78 -1.13 26.66
CA GLU A 162 22.15 -0.70 26.34
C GLU A 162 22.81 0.04 27.52
N ASN A 163 22.16 0.08 28.70
CA ASN A 163 22.57 0.87 29.86
C ASN A 163 22.88 2.34 29.54
N PHE A 164 22.23 2.92 28.51
CA PHE A 164 22.46 4.31 28.12
C PHE A 164 21.91 5.29 29.17
N PHE A 165 20.77 4.95 29.78
CA PHE A 165 20.18 5.72 30.88
C PHE A 165 19.63 4.77 31.92
N ILE A 166 19.72 5.16 33.20
CA ILE A 166 18.95 4.51 34.25
C ILE A 166 17.50 4.99 34.07
N ILE A 167 16.62 4.09 33.64
CA ILE A 167 15.18 4.34 33.54
C ILE A 167 14.52 3.55 34.68
N SER A 168 13.66 4.21 35.45
CA SER A 168 12.91 3.52 36.49
C SER A 168 12.00 2.45 35.88
N SER A 169 12.04 1.22 36.40
CA SER A 169 11.17 0.12 35.99
C SER A 169 9.66 0.44 36.12
N LYS A 170 9.30 1.45 36.93
CA LYS A 170 7.94 1.97 37.06
C LYS A 170 7.48 2.74 35.82
N VAL A 171 8.37 3.43 35.11
CA VAL A 171 8.05 4.19 33.89
C VAL A 171 7.57 3.26 32.78
N GLY A 172 8.27 2.13 32.56
CA GLY A 172 7.84 1.13 31.58
C GLY A 172 6.44 0.56 31.87
N LYS A 173 6.08 0.40 33.15
CA LYS A 173 4.74 -0.05 33.58
C LYS A 173 3.66 1.00 33.31
N ILE A 174 3.94 2.29 33.52
CA ILE A 174 2.98 3.38 33.24
C ILE A 174 2.63 3.42 31.75
N PHE A 175 3.63 3.37 30.87
CA PHE A 175 3.39 3.30 29.42
C PHE A 175 2.62 2.04 29.03
N SER A 176 3.02 0.88 29.56
CA SER A 176 2.34 -0.39 29.27
C SER A 176 0.88 -0.38 29.72
N ARG A 177 0.59 0.22 30.88
CA ARG A 177 -0.76 0.37 31.41
C ARG A 177 -1.60 1.27 30.52
N ALA A 178 -1.11 2.47 30.20
CA ALA A 178 -1.82 3.39 29.30
C ALA A 178 -2.05 2.80 27.91
N ILE A 179 -1.09 2.04 27.36
CA ILE A 179 -1.24 1.38 26.06
C ILE A 179 -2.25 0.23 26.11
N LYS A 180 -2.32 -0.52 27.22
CA LYS A 180 -3.30 -1.61 27.42
C LYS A 180 -4.71 -1.07 27.66
N GLU A 181 -4.85 -0.07 28.52
CA GLU A 181 -6.13 0.58 28.85
C GLU A 181 -6.75 1.26 27.62
N ALA A 182 -5.92 1.71 26.68
CA ALA A 182 -6.40 2.37 25.47
C ALA A 182 -7.03 1.42 24.43
N ASN A 183 -7.00 0.09 24.62
CA ASN A 183 -7.67 -0.93 23.79
C ASN A 183 -7.52 -0.78 22.25
N ASP A 184 -6.55 -0.02 21.78
CA ASP A 184 -6.33 0.23 20.35
C ASP A 184 -5.51 -0.93 19.77
N GLU A 185 -6.16 -2.03 19.44
CA GLU A 185 -5.62 -2.96 18.45
C GLU A 185 -5.52 -2.22 17.11
N SER A 186 -4.45 -1.43 16.89
CA SER A 186 -4.08 -0.74 15.64
C SER A 186 -5.22 -0.80 14.62
N GLU A 187 -6.25 0.04 14.81
CA GLU A 187 -7.50 -0.18 14.10
C GLU A 187 -7.24 -0.28 12.61
N GLN A 188 -7.77 -1.32 11.99
CA GLN A 188 -7.59 -1.51 10.56
C GLN A 188 -8.23 -0.33 9.83
N HIS A 189 -7.65 0.05 8.69
CA HIS A 189 -8.29 1.03 7.82
C HIS A 189 -9.74 0.60 7.53
N PRO A 190 -10.71 1.52 7.64
CA PRO A 190 -12.11 1.18 7.42
C PRO A 190 -12.34 0.80 5.97
N VAL A 191 -13.30 -0.09 5.72
CA VAL A 191 -13.78 -0.36 4.37
C VAL A 191 -14.58 0.84 3.91
N ILE A 192 -14.35 1.28 2.67
CA ILE A 192 -15.15 2.34 2.02
C ILE A 192 -16.48 1.69 1.63
N PRO A 193 -17.64 2.18 2.14
CA PRO A 193 -18.96 1.70 1.77
C PRO A 193 -19.18 1.69 0.25
N GLY A 194 -19.97 0.74 -0.24
CA GLY A 194 -20.19 0.50 -1.66
C GLY A 194 -20.67 1.75 -2.42
N PRO A 195 -21.73 2.44 -1.94
CA PRO A 195 -22.24 3.66 -2.56
C PRO A 195 -21.19 4.79 -2.64
N ILE A 196 -20.45 5.00 -1.54
CA ILE A 196 -19.38 6.00 -1.46
C ILE A 196 -18.27 5.68 -2.46
N LEU A 197 -17.85 4.41 -2.55
CA LEU A 197 -16.82 3.96 -3.48
C LEU A 197 -17.24 4.18 -4.93
N LEU A 198 -18.50 3.87 -5.29
CA LEU A 198 -19.05 4.11 -6.63
C LEU A 198 -19.13 5.59 -6.97
N LYS A 199 -19.61 6.43 -6.04
CA LYS A 199 -19.67 7.89 -6.21
C LYS A 199 -18.29 8.48 -6.46
N LYS A 200 -17.29 8.10 -5.64
CA LYS A 200 -15.89 8.53 -5.81
C LYS A 200 -15.31 8.07 -7.15
N THR A 201 -15.54 6.80 -7.52
CA THR A 201 -15.08 6.23 -8.80
C THR A 201 -15.65 7.02 -9.98
N THR A 202 -16.95 7.31 -9.96
CA THR A 202 -17.63 8.10 -10.99
C THR A 202 -17.08 9.52 -11.07
N ASN A 203 -16.87 10.18 -9.93
CA ASN A 203 -16.28 11.52 -9.86
C ASN A 203 -14.88 11.55 -10.51
N TYR A 204 -14.04 10.55 -10.22
CA TYR A 204 -12.72 10.46 -10.85
C TYR A 204 -12.81 10.24 -12.35
N ILE A 205 -13.67 9.31 -12.81
CA ILE A 205 -13.87 9.06 -14.24
C ILE A 205 -14.32 10.33 -14.96
N ASN A 206 -15.26 11.08 -14.39
CA ASN A 206 -15.77 12.33 -14.96
C ASN A 206 -14.68 13.40 -15.05
N ALA A 207 -13.85 13.56 -14.01
CA ALA A 207 -12.73 14.49 -14.05
C ALA A 207 -11.71 14.15 -15.15
N ILE A 208 -11.48 12.86 -15.41
CA ILE A 208 -10.60 12.42 -16.51
C ILE A 208 -11.23 12.68 -17.88
N LYS A 209 -12.52 12.41 -18.04
CA LYS A 209 -13.25 12.68 -19.29
C LYS A 209 -13.24 14.17 -19.62
N GLU A 210 -13.48 15.01 -18.62
CA GLU A 210 -13.45 16.47 -18.76
C GLU A 210 -12.06 16.97 -19.18
N TYR A 211 -10.99 16.50 -18.52
CA TYR A 211 -9.63 16.85 -18.92
C TYR A 211 -9.36 16.50 -20.39
N ASN A 212 -9.79 15.31 -20.84
CA ASN A 212 -9.57 14.89 -22.21
C ASN A 212 -10.29 15.78 -23.25
N LYS A 213 -11.41 16.42 -22.89
CA LYS A 213 -12.10 17.40 -23.76
C LYS A 213 -11.22 18.65 -23.98
N TYR A 214 -10.55 19.13 -22.94
CA TYR A 214 -9.79 20.39 -22.97
C TYR A 214 -8.27 20.21 -23.13
N ALA A 215 -7.78 18.97 -23.24
CA ALA A 215 -6.34 18.67 -23.25
C ALA A 215 -5.54 19.47 -24.30
N LYS A 216 -6.07 19.60 -25.52
CA LYS A 216 -5.41 20.38 -26.59
C LYS A 216 -5.28 21.87 -26.23
N GLY A 217 -6.32 22.45 -25.63
CA GLY A 217 -6.31 23.85 -25.20
C GLY A 217 -5.34 24.10 -24.04
N ILE A 218 -5.22 23.14 -23.12
CA ILE A 218 -4.24 23.20 -22.02
C ILE A 218 -2.81 23.17 -22.57
N GLU A 219 -2.52 22.29 -23.53
CA GLU A 219 -1.20 22.22 -24.18
C GLU A 219 -0.89 23.53 -24.92
N LEU A 220 -1.84 24.08 -25.68
CA LEU A 220 -1.69 25.34 -26.40
C LEU A 220 -1.41 26.52 -25.46
N LEU A 221 -2.10 26.58 -24.31
CA LEU A 221 -1.87 27.62 -23.31
C LEU A 221 -0.45 27.53 -22.71
N ILE A 222 0.04 26.32 -22.46
CA ILE A 222 1.41 26.12 -21.96
C ILE A 222 2.44 26.53 -23.01
N GLU A 223 2.22 26.20 -24.29
CA GLU A 223 3.09 26.64 -25.40
C GLU A 223 3.18 28.17 -25.47
N ARG A 224 2.04 28.86 -25.41
CA ARG A 224 2.00 30.32 -25.42
C ARG A 224 2.61 30.94 -24.17
N ALA A 225 2.45 30.30 -23.01
CA ALA A 225 3.07 30.73 -21.76
C ALA A 225 4.60 30.54 -21.72
N ILE A 226 5.16 29.67 -22.56
CA ILE A 226 6.61 29.54 -22.76
C ILE A 226 7.11 30.63 -23.71
N ALA A 227 6.42 30.81 -24.85
CA ALA A 227 6.79 31.81 -25.84
C ALA A 227 6.72 33.24 -25.26
N ASN A 228 5.73 33.51 -24.41
CA ASN A 228 5.55 34.80 -23.75
C ASN A 228 5.44 34.63 -22.23
N PRO A 229 6.49 35.01 -21.45
CA PRO A 229 6.50 34.92 -20.00
C PRO A 229 5.39 35.70 -19.28
N PHE A 230 4.72 36.63 -19.96
CA PHE A 230 3.62 37.46 -19.43
C PHE A 230 2.23 37.04 -19.91
N TYR A 231 2.12 35.96 -20.72
CA TYR A 231 0.83 35.45 -21.19
C TYR A 231 0.00 34.92 -20.02
N GLY A 232 -1.14 35.56 -19.75
CA GLY A 232 -2.12 35.21 -18.72
C GLY A 232 -1.62 35.28 -17.26
N ARG A 233 -0.49 35.93 -16.98
CA ARG A 233 0.04 36.07 -15.60
C ARG A 233 -0.36 37.41 -14.98
N MET A 234 -0.71 37.40 -13.69
CA MET A 234 -0.98 38.62 -12.93
C MET A 234 0.30 39.42 -12.62
N LYS A 235 0.11 40.74 -12.41
CA LYS A 235 1.13 41.80 -12.30
C LYS A 235 2.45 41.39 -11.61
N LYS A 236 3.56 41.47 -12.33
CA LYS A 236 4.84 41.93 -11.77
C LYS A 236 5.09 43.36 -12.27
N LYS A 237 5.63 44.24 -11.41
CA LYS A 237 6.14 45.57 -11.80
C LYS A 237 7.05 45.38 -13.03
N ILE A 238 6.74 46.07 -14.12
CA ILE A 238 7.51 46.02 -15.37
C ILE A 238 8.81 46.82 -15.18
N ARG A 239 9.91 46.33 -15.76
CA ARG A 239 11.07 47.17 -16.14
C ARG A 239 11.18 47.39 -17.67
N ASN A 240 10.62 46.52 -18.52
CA ASN A 240 10.68 46.62 -19.98
C ASN A 240 9.29 46.57 -20.66
N GLU A 241 8.98 47.57 -21.48
CA GLU A 241 7.67 47.81 -22.12
C GLU A 241 7.35 46.92 -23.34
N GLU A 242 8.32 46.17 -23.87
CA GLU A 242 8.19 45.46 -25.16
C GLU A 242 7.42 44.12 -25.13
N ALA A 243 7.10 43.58 -23.95
CA ALA A 243 6.38 42.31 -23.88
C ALA A 243 4.85 42.51 -23.94
N ARG A 244 4.22 42.16 -25.08
CA ARG A 244 2.76 42.16 -25.26
C ARG A 244 2.08 41.36 -24.15
N ARG A 245 1.42 42.04 -23.22
CA ARG A 245 0.67 41.42 -22.12
C ARG A 245 -0.67 40.92 -22.62
N VAL A 246 -1.00 39.67 -22.31
CA VAL A 246 -2.32 39.11 -22.56
C VAL A 246 -2.99 38.84 -21.21
N PRO A 247 -4.16 39.46 -20.92
CA PRO A 247 -4.92 39.19 -19.71
C PRO A 247 -5.28 37.71 -19.57
N PHE A 248 -5.42 37.23 -18.33
CA PHE A 248 -5.72 35.83 -18.04
C PHE A 248 -7.01 35.33 -18.70
N ALA A 249 -8.10 36.10 -18.61
CA ALA A 249 -9.37 35.75 -19.24
C ALA A 249 -9.23 35.61 -20.77
N THR A 250 -8.56 36.56 -21.42
CA THR A 250 -8.30 36.53 -22.86
C THR A 250 -7.46 35.30 -23.25
N ALA A 251 -6.39 35.02 -22.50
CA ALA A 251 -5.55 33.84 -22.73
C ALA A 251 -6.31 32.52 -22.63
N MET A 252 -7.22 32.39 -21.67
CA MET A 252 -8.08 31.21 -21.50
C MET A 252 -9.09 31.07 -22.63
N HIS A 253 -9.72 32.18 -23.05
CA HIS A 253 -10.68 32.18 -24.16
C HIS A 253 -10.03 31.84 -25.51
N GLU A 254 -8.87 32.43 -25.81
CA GLU A 254 -8.11 32.14 -27.03
C GLU A 254 -7.67 30.67 -27.13
N CYS A 255 -7.49 30.00 -25.99
CA CYS A 255 -7.10 28.59 -25.93
C CYS A 255 -8.32 27.64 -25.84
N GLY A 256 -9.56 28.14 -25.94
CA GLY A 256 -10.78 27.32 -25.85
C GLY A 256 -11.09 26.80 -24.45
N LEU A 257 -10.58 27.45 -23.40
CA LEU A 257 -10.70 27.05 -22.00
C LEU A 257 -11.72 27.89 -21.21
N GLY A 258 -12.51 28.75 -21.86
CA GLY A 258 -13.47 29.64 -21.20
C GLY A 258 -14.54 28.92 -20.39
N GLU A 259 -15.07 27.79 -20.88
CA GLU A 259 -16.02 26.95 -20.12
C GLU A 259 -15.40 26.35 -18.86
N LEU A 260 -14.15 25.87 -18.98
CA LEU A 260 -13.39 25.26 -17.90
C LEU A 260 -13.02 26.29 -16.82
N MET A 261 -12.71 27.52 -17.24
CA MET A 261 -12.45 28.66 -16.36
C MET A 261 -13.66 28.95 -15.46
N LYS A 262 -14.86 29.06 -16.04
CA LYS A 262 -16.09 29.35 -15.30
C LYS A 262 -16.49 28.22 -14.36
N LYS A 263 -16.36 26.97 -14.81
CA LYS A 263 -16.85 25.80 -14.05
C LYS A 263 -16.01 25.47 -12.81
N HIS A 264 -14.71 25.69 -12.87
CA HIS A 264 -13.78 25.38 -11.77
C HIS A 264 -13.19 26.61 -11.08
N ASP A 265 -13.78 27.78 -11.34
CA ASP A 265 -13.39 29.07 -10.76
C ASP A 265 -11.87 29.32 -10.81
N ILE A 266 -11.30 29.16 -12.00
CA ILE A 266 -9.86 29.28 -12.20
C ILE A 266 -9.53 30.75 -12.41
N GLU A 267 -8.99 31.40 -11.37
CA GLU A 267 -8.65 32.82 -11.42
C GLU A 267 -7.22 33.11 -11.95
N GLN A 268 -6.33 32.11 -11.90
CA GLN A 268 -4.91 32.27 -12.17
C GLN A 268 -4.32 31.09 -12.96
N ILE A 269 -3.24 31.36 -13.72
CA ILE A 269 -2.47 30.32 -14.41
C ILE A 269 -1.95 29.24 -13.45
N SER A 270 -1.57 29.60 -12.22
CA SER A 270 -1.15 28.61 -11.21
C SER A 270 -2.30 27.70 -10.78
N SER A 271 -3.55 28.18 -10.79
CA SER A 271 -4.74 27.38 -10.50
C SER A 271 -4.98 26.32 -11.58
N LEU A 272 -4.58 26.58 -12.83
CA LEU A 272 -4.57 25.55 -13.88
C LEU A 272 -3.59 24.40 -13.56
N CYS A 273 -2.42 24.71 -12.97
CA CYS A 273 -1.48 23.68 -12.51
C CYS A 273 -2.09 22.82 -11.38
N ASN A 274 -2.90 23.41 -10.51
CA ASN A 274 -3.66 22.68 -9.48
C ASN A 274 -4.75 21.80 -10.12
N TYR A 275 -5.46 22.30 -11.14
CA TYR A 275 -6.42 21.50 -11.91
C TYR A 275 -5.77 20.29 -12.59
N ILE A 276 -4.61 20.46 -13.25
CA ILE A 276 -3.85 19.34 -13.83
C ILE A 276 -3.47 18.34 -12.73
N SER A 277 -3.01 18.82 -11.57
CA SER A 277 -2.67 17.97 -10.42
C SER A 277 -3.89 17.20 -9.88
N ARG A 278 -5.08 17.82 -9.87
CA ARG A 278 -6.35 17.18 -9.51
C ARG A 278 -6.72 16.05 -10.48
N CYS A 279 -6.60 16.26 -11.78
CA CYS A 279 -6.84 15.20 -12.78
C CYS A 279 -5.80 14.07 -12.64
N TYR A 280 -4.55 14.41 -12.35
CA TYR A 280 -3.50 13.43 -12.11
C TYR A 280 -3.74 12.61 -10.84
N TYR A 281 -4.30 13.25 -9.80
CA TYR A 281 -4.76 12.60 -8.58
C TYR A 281 -5.89 11.62 -8.87
N ALA A 282 -6.91 12.03 -9.64
CA ALA A 282 -8.00 11.14 -10.06
C ALA A 282 -7.48 9.90 -10.82
N ALA A 283 -6.49 10.09 -11.70
CA ALA A 283 -5.82 8.97 -12.37
C ALA A 283 -5.16 8.02 -11.36
N LYS A 284 -4.41 8.55 -10.38
CA LYS A 284 -3.78 7.72 -9.33
C LYS A 284 -4.82 6.96 -8.50
N MET A 285 -5.91 7.60 -8.11
CA MET A 285 -6.97 6.95 -7.32
C MET A 285 -7.64 5.82 -8.09
N LEU A 286 -7.95 6.01 -9.38
CA LEU A 286 -8.49 4.94 -10.21
C LEU A 286 -7.51 3.78 -10.39
N ILE A 287 -6.19 4.06 -10.51
CA ILE A 287 -5.18 2.99 -10.51
C ILE A 287 -5.23 2.21 -9.18
N HIS A 288 -5.35 2.88 -8.03
CA HIS A 288 -5.52 2.20 -6.75
C HIS A 288 -6.79 1.35 -6.69
N ILE A 289 -7.92 1.87 -7.17
CA ILE A 289 -9.18 1.12 -7.24
C ILE A 289 -9.00 -0.15 -8.07
N TYR A 290 -8.40 -0.07 -9.26
CA TYR A 290 -8.29 -1.24 -10.15
C TYR A 290 -7.20 -2.26 -9.77
N THR A 291 -6.20 -1.89 -8.98
CA THR A 291 -5.03 -2.75 -8.71
C THR A 291 -4.80 -3.08 -7.25
N ALA A 292 -5.41 -2.33 -6.32
CA ALA A 292 -5.16 -2.41 -4.88
C ALA A 292 -3.67 -2.30 -4.49
N MET A 293 -2.83 -1.72 -5.35
CA MET A 293 -1.40 -1.55 -5.08
C MET A 293 -1.16 -0.52 -3.97
N ARG A 294 -0.01 -0.63 -3.29
CA ARG A 294 0.38 0.32 -2.24
C ARG A 294 0.68 1.69 -2.84
N GLU A 295 0.61 2.74 -2.03
CA GLU A 295 0.89 4.11 -2.49
C GLU A 295 2.30 4.25 -3.08
N THR A 296 3.31 3.70 -2.43
CA THR A 296 4.69 3.74 -2.93
C THR A 296 4.85 2.97 -4.25
N GLU A 297 4.12 1.87 -4.44
CA GLU A 297 4.12 1.07 -5.67
C GLU A 297 3.51 1.84 -6.84
N ALA A 298 2.42 2.57 -6.61
CA ALA A 298 1.79 3.42 -7.61
C ALA A 298 2.71 4.54 -8.12
N TYR A 299 3.51 5.14 -7.23
CA TYR A 299 4.48 6.17 -7.60
C TYR A 299 5.69 5.64 -8.38
N LEU A 300 5.99 4.35 -8.28
CA LEU A 300 7.09 3.70 -8.99
C LEU A 300 6.68 3.15 -10.36
N LEU A 301 5.42 3.32 -10.76
CA LEU A 301 4.98 2.92 -12.09
C LEU A 301 5.73 3.70 -13.16
N GLU A 302 6.14 2.98 -14.19
CA GLU A 302 6.86 3.53 -15.34
C GLU A 302 5.94 3.69 -16.56
N GLN A 303 6.39 4.47 -17.53
CA GLN A 303 5.78 4.54 -18.86
C GLN A 303 5.91 3.18 -19.54
N GLY A 304 4.82 2.69 -20.14
CA GLY A 304 4.77 1.35 -20.73
C GLY A 304 4.47 0.22 -19.73
N CYS A 305 4.04 0.53 -18.50
CA CYS A 305 3.78 -0.47 -17.47
C CYS A 305 2.62 -1.42 -17.77
N ILE A 306 1.72 -1.08 -18.69
CA ILE A 306 0.54 -1.88 -19.01
C ILE A 306 0.83 -2.86 -20.13
N GLY A 307 0.61 -4.16 -19.86
CA GLY A 307 0.56 -5.23 -20.85
C GLY A 307 -0.85 -5.78 -21.01
N ARG A 308 -1.18 -6.24 -22.22
CA ARG A 308 -2.41 -6.99 -22.49
C ARG A 308 -2.12 -8.48 -22.46
N VAL A 309 -2.94 -9.25 -21.77
CA VAL A 309 -2.84 -10.73 -21.76
C VAL A 309 -3.88 -11.29 -22.71
N ASN A 310 -5.15 -10.96 -22.47
CA ASN A 310 -6.29 -11.44 -23.25
C ASN A 310 -7.15 -10.27 -23.77
N LYS A 311 -8.27 -10.57 -24.42
CA LYS A 311 -9.20 -9.54 -24.92
C LYS A 311 -9.70 -8.61 -23.79
N THR A 312 -9.92 -9.15 -22.60
CA THR A 312 -10.54 -8.49 -21.43
C THR A 312 -9.55 -8.22 -20.28
N THR A 313 -8.45 -8.98 -20.20
CA THR A 313 -7.51 -8.97 -19.07
C THR A 313 -6.22 -8.21 -19.38
N TYR A 314 -5.85 -7.32 -18.47
CA TYR A 314 -4.65 -6.49 -18.53
C TYR A 314 -3.76 -6.77 -17.32
N ILE A 315 -2.46 -6.50 -17.47
CA ILE A 315 -1.47 -6.59 -16.40
C ILE A 315 -0.76 -5.24 -16.27
N VAL A 316 -0.63 -4.76 -15.04
CA VAL A 316 0.27 -3.66 -14.69
C VAL A 316 1.57 -4.24 -14.15
N LYS A 317 2.69 -3.90 -14.77
CA LYS A 317 4.05 -4.25 -14.33
C LYS A 317 4.62 -3.09 -13.52
N GLY A 318 5.17 -3.35 -12.35
CA GLY A 318 5.77 -2.31 -11.51
C GLY A 318 6.75 -2.90 -10.50
N LEU A 319 7.08 -2.12 -9.48
CA LEU A 319 8.06 -2.49 -8.46
C LEU A 319 7.42 -2.53 -7.07
N SER A 320 7.71 -3.56 -6.28
CA SER A 320 7.32 -3.65 -4.87
C SER A 320 8.53 -3.50 -3.94
N VAL A 321 8.37 -2.74 -2.85
CA VAL A 321 9.49 -2.27 -1.99
C VAL A 321 9.29 -2.56 -0.49
N LYS A 322 8.09 -2.96 -0.04
CA LYS A 322 7.75 -2.95 1.40
C LYS A 322 8.47 -4.03 2.22
N LEU A 323 8.82 -5.16 1.60
CA LEU A 323 9.37 -6.32 2.30
C LEU A 323 10.83 -6.58 1.94
N THR A 324 11.30 -6.00 0.85
CA THR A 324 12.68 -6.10 0.38
C THR A 324 13.22 -4.68 0.26
N LYS A 325 14.30 -4.35 0.97
CA LYS A 325 14.97 -3.04 0.85
C LYS A 325 15.31 -2.67 -0.61
N LYS A 326 15.41 -3.67 -1.49
CA LYS A 326 15.56 -3.51 -2.94
C LYS A 326 14.20 -3.69 -3.65
N PRO A 327 13.83 -2.81 -4.59
CA PRO A 327 12.62 -2.96 -5.39
C PRO A 327 12.64 -4.29 -6.17
N ARG A 328 11.56 -5.06 -6.11
CA ARG A 328 11.38 -6.28 -6.92
C ARG A 328 10.29 -6.11 -7.97
N PRO A 329 10.44 -6.70 -9.16
CA PRO A 329 9.40 -6.66 -10.18
C PRO A 329 8.14 -7.38 -9.69
N ALA A 330 7.00 -6.71 -9.80
CA ALA A 330 5.68 -7.20 -9.43
C ALA A 330 4.68 -6.98 -10.57
N LYS A 331 3.63 -7.81 -10.59
CA LYS A 331 2.58 -7.80 -11.61
C LYS A 331 1.22 -7.78 -10.94
N TRP A 332 0.36 -6.86 -11.36
CA TRP A 332 -1.04 -6.75 -10.91
C TRP A 332 -1.97 -7.05 -12.08
N ILE A 333 -2.97 -7.91 -11.86
CA ILE A 333 -3.98 -8.23 -12.87
C ILE A 333 -5.13 -7.23 -12.73
N THR A 334 -5.62 -6.71 -13.85
CA THR A 334 -6.68 -5.69 -13.89
C THR A 334 -7.57 -5.84 -15.14
N SER A 335 -8.71 -5.16 -15.14
CA SER A 335 -9.62 -5.05 -16.27
C SER A 335 -9.23 -3.91 -17.23
N LYS A 336 -9.90 -3.83 -18.39
CA LYS A 336 -9.75 -2.77 -19.40
C LYS A 336 -9.92 -1.34 -18.82
N GLY A 337 -10.62 -1.19 -17.70
CA GLY A 337 -10.86 0.12 -17.05
C GLY A 337 -9.58 0.88 -16.72
N ILE A 338 -8.46 0.17 -16.51
CA ILE A 338 -7.15 0.77 -16.21
C ILE A 338 -6.60 1.68 -17.33
N LEU A 339 -7.02 1.47 -18.57
CA LEU A 339 -6.49 2.23 -19.72
C LEU A 339 -6.85 3.71 -19.64
N LEU A 340 -8.03 4.03 -19.12
CA LEU A 340 -8.50 5.41 -18.99
C LEU A 340 -7.57 6.26 -18.08
N PRO A 341 -7.34 5.88 -16.81
CA PRO A 341 -6.43 6.64 -15.94
C PRO A 341 -4.97 6.57 -16.40
N TYR A 342 -4.53 5.44 -16.97
CA TYR A 342 -3.16 5.31 -17.48
C TYR A 342 -2.88 6.23 -18.67
N HIS A 343 -3.77 6.29 -19.66
CA HIS A 343 -3.60 7.18 -20.80
C HIS A 343 -3.60 8.65 -20.39
N LEU A 344 -4.43 9.04 -19.41
CA LEU A 344 -4.37 10.40 -18.84
C LEU A 344 -3.01 10.66 -18.20
N ALA A 345 -2.56 9.78 -17.31
CA ALA A 345 -1.28 9.92 -16.63
C ALA A 345 -0.12 10.02 -17.64
N MET A 346 -0.15 9.20 -18.70
CA MET A 346 0.82 9.28 -19.81
C MET A 346 0.76 10.62 -20.54
N LYS A 347 -0.43 11.13 -20.89
CA LYS A 347 -0.58 12.43 -21.58
C LYS A 347 0.02 13.56 -20.75
N ILE A 348 -0.35 13.64 -19.45
CA ILE A 348 0.19 14.66 -18.54
C ILE A 348 1.72 14.52 -18.41
N THR A 349 2.24 13.30 -18.27
CA THR A 349 3.69 13.04 -18.19
C THR A 349 4.42 13.47 -19.47
N LYS A 350 3.86 13.15 -20.64
CA LYS A 350 4.42 13.55 -21.95
C LYS A 350 4.43 15.07 -22.10
N MET A 351 3.35 15.74 -21.70
CA MET A 351 3.26 17.20 -21.67
C MET A 351 4.32 17.80 -20.73
N ILE A 352 4.50 17.25 -19.53
CA ILE A 352 5.54 17.67 -18.59
C ILE A 352 6.94 17.47 -19.18
N LYS A 353 7.19 16.36 -19.89
CA LYS A 353 8.49 16.13 -20.56
C LYS A 353 8.73 17.04 -21.77
N LYS A 354 7.67 17.39 -22.51
CA LYS A 354 7.74 18.30 -23.66
C LYS A 354 8.14 19.70 -23.22
N PHE A 355 7.56 20.18 -22.13
CA PHE A 355 7.70 21.56 -21.66
C PHE A 355 8.62 21.74 -20.44
N GLY A 356 9.09 20.64 -19.85
CA GLY A 356 9.97 20.62 -18.70
C GLY A 356 11.46 20.63 -19.07
N PRO A 357 12.34 20.74 -18.05
CA PRO A 357 13.79 20.78 -18.25
C PRO A 357 14.37 19.44 -18.75
N SER A 358 15.57 19.50 -19.32
CA SER A 358 16.27 18.36 -19.95
C SER A 358 16.47 17.16 -19.03
N HIS A 359 16.80 17.39 -17.75
CA HIS A 359 17.11 16.32 -16.78
C HIS A 359 15.94 15.35 -16.49
N ILE A 360 14.72 15.66 -16.93
CA ILE A 360 13.53 14.82 -16.71
C ILE A 360 13.20 13.98 -17.94
N LYS A 361 13.72 14.34 -19.12
CA LYS A 361 13.35 13.69 -20.37
C LYS A 361 13.63 12.18 -20.34
N ASP A 362 14.72 11.80 -19.66
CA ASP A 362 15.17 10.41 -19.50
C ASP A 362 14.42 9.63 -18.43
N SER A 363 13.66 10.31 -17.55
CA SER A 363 12.92 9.65 -16.47
C SER A 363 11.82 8.75 -17.00
N LYS A 364 11.79 7.48 -16.60
CA LYS A 364 10.74 6.52 -16.99
C LYS A 364 9.46 6.63 -16.16
N LEU A 365 9.46 7.42 -15.09
CA LEU A 365 8.34 7.50 -14.15
C LEU A 365 7.04 7.99 -14.81
N LEU A 366 5.92 7.44 -14.35
CA LEU A 366 4.56 7.79 -14.79
C LEU A 366 3.96 8.98 -14.03
N PHE A 367 4.46 9.30 -12.83
CA PHE A 367 3.92 10.37 -11.96
C PHE A 367 4.96 11.47 -11.69
N LEU A 368 5.27 12.27 -12.70
CA LEU A 368 6.16 13.42 -12.61
C LEU A 368 5.46 14.64 -12.00
N SER A 369 6.18 15.56 -11.36
CA SER A 369 5.53 16.72 -10.76
C SER A 369 4.98 17.71 -11.81
N PRO A 370 3.70 18.13 -11.76
CA PRO A 370 3.17 19.19 -12.63
C PRO A 370 3.86 20.54 -12.43
N THR A 371 4.57 20.72 -11.32
CA THR A 371 5.34 21.93 -11.01
C THR A 371 6.54 22.16 -11.94
N TYR A 372 6.91 21.16 -12.73
CA TYR A 372 7.87 21.30 -13.83
C TYR A 372 7.30 22.07 -15.02
N LEU A 373 6.01 22.38 -15.04
CA LEU A 373 5.42 23.24 -16.05
C LEU A 373 5.68 24.71 -15.71
N PRO A 374 5.93 25.57 -16.73
CA PRO A 374 6.25 26.98 -16.55
C PRO A 374 5.11 27.79 -15.91
N ILE A 375 3.89 27.25 -15.93
CA ILE A 375 2.69 27.80 -15.28
C ILE A 375 2.72 27.70 -13.76
N SER A 376 3.63 26.93 -13.18
CA SER A 376 3.75 26.77 -11.72
C SER A 376 4.57 27.89 -11.08
N ASN A 377 4.13 28.35 -9.92
CA ASN A 377 4.90 29.28 -9.09
C ASN A 377 6.24 28.69 -8.61
N GLN A 378 6.35 27.35 -8.56
CA GLN A 378 7.56 26.65 -8.12
C GLN A 378 8.55 26.32 -9.24
N TYR A 379 8.19 26.60 -10.50
CA TYR A 379 8.98 26.25 -11.68
C TYR A 379 10.45 26.66 -11.56
N LYS A 380 10.71 27.93 -11.19
CA LYS A 380 12.09 28.46 -11.06
C LYS A 380 12.93 27.77 -9.98
N LYS A 381 12.31 27.28 -8.90
CA LYS A 381 12.99 26.58 -7.81
C LYS A 381 13.36 25.15 -8.23
N ILE A 382 12.45 24.50 -8.96
CA ILE A 382 12.52 23.08 -9.25
C ILE A 382 13.46 22.77 -10.42
N ILE A 383 13.58 23.66 -11.42
CA ILE A 383 14.54 23.49 -12.51
C ILE A 383 15.99 23.43 -12.01
N LYS A 384 16.29 24.14 -10.91
CA LYS A 384 17.62 24.17 -10.30
C LYS A 384 17.95 22.90 -9.50
N SER A 385 16.96 22.05 -9.22
CA SER A 385 17.15 20.81 -8.46
C SER A 385 17.65 19.69 -9.36
N ALA A 386 18.72 19.00 -8.97
CA ALA A 386 19.18 17.78 -9.62
C ALA A 386 18.28 16.56 -9.29
N VAL A 387 17.49 16.63 -8.22
CA VAL A 387 16.60 15.53 -7.79
C VAL A 387 15.27 15.59 -8.54
N ILE A 388 14.90 14.47 -9.16
CA ILE A 388 13.61 14.30 -9.84
C ILE A 388 12.48 14.32 -8.80
N SER A 389 11.57 15.28 -8.93
CA SER A 389 10.41 15.45 -8.06
C SER A 389 9.18 14.72 -8.63
N GLN A 390 8.53 13.92 -7.80
CA GLN A 390 7.25 13.28 -8.14
C GLN A 390 6.05 14.19 -7.81
N ALA A 391 4.88 13.84 -8.34
CA ALA A 391 3.65 14.59 -8.08
C ALA A 391 3.14 14.41 -6.64
N ALA A 392 2.78 15.51 -5.97
CA ALA A 392 2.17 15.49 -4.63
C ALA A 392 0.65 15.22 -4.73
N LEU A 393 0.29 13.95 -4.86
CA LEU A 393 -1.09 13.46 -5.11
C LEU A 393 -1.68 12.82 -3.85
N ASN A 394 -1.59 13.49 -2.71
CA ASN A 394 -2.12 12.98 -1.44
C ASN A 394 -3.61 13.36 -1.30
N PRO A 395 -4.47 12.50 -0.73
CA PRO A 395 -5.91 12.79 -0.56
C PRO A 395 -6.19 14.11 0.16
N CYS A 396 -5.42 14.44 1.21
CA CYS A 396 -5.58 15.68 1.98
C CYS A 396 -5.48 16.98 1.17
N LYS A 397 -4.86 16.94 -0.02
CA LYS A 397 -4.71 18.12 -0.89
C LYS A 397 -5.80 18.22 -1.95
N HIS A 398 -6.29 17.08 -2.43
CA HIS A 398 -7.09 17.03 -3.66
C HIS A 398 -8.53 16.62 -3.40
N GLU A 399 -8.85 15.89 -2.33
CA GLU A 399 -10.21 15.40 -2.10
C GLU A 399 -11.23 16.52 -1.92
N ALA A 400 -10.87 17.61 -1.26
CA ALA A 400 -11.74 18.77 -1.09
C ALA A 400 -12.16 19.42 -2.43
N SER A 401 -11.39 19.19 -3.51
CA SER A 401 -11.74 19.70 -4.85
C SER A 401 -12.77 18.82 -5.59
N PHE A 402 -13.12 17.66 -5.06
CA PHE A 402 -14.17 16.80 -5.61
C PHE A 402 -15.46 16.97 -4.81
N PRO A 403 -16.63 16.69 -5.42
CA PRO A 403 -17.88 16.65 -4.68
C PRO A 403 -17.77 15.73 -3.46
N GLY A 404 -18.17 16.24 -2.30
CA GLY A 404 -18.17 15.49 -1.05
C GLY A 404 -19.02 14.23 -1.15
N SER A 405 -18.48 13.12 -0.65
CA SER A 405 -19.27 11.93 -0.38
C SER A 405 -19.71 12.01 1.08
N VAL A 406 -20.90 12.56 1.31
CA VAL A 406 -21.52 12.60 2.64
C VAL A 406 -21.93 11.20 3.04
N ILE A 407 -21.62 10.81 4.28
CA ILE A 407 -21.98 9.53 4.87
C ILE A 407 -23.47 9.55 5.17
N THR A 408 -24.21 8.61 4.59
CA THR A 408 -25.63 8.41 4.89
C THR A 408 -25.79 7.43 6.06
N GLU A 409 -26.98 7.37 6.65
CA GLU A 409 -27.30 6.37 7.68
C GLU A 409 -27.06 4.94 7.17
N LYS A 410 -27.44 4.66 5.91
CA LYS A 410 -27.20 3.37 5.27
C LYS A 410 -25.72 3.03 5.12
N ASP A 411 -24.88 4.02 4.78
CA ASP A 411 -23.42 3.82 4.72
C ASP A 411 -22.84 3.52 6.11
N PHE A 412 -23.37 4.15 7.15
CA PHE A 412 -22.97 3.91 8.54
C PHE A 412 -23.40 2.52 9.04
N GLU A 413 -24.60 2.07 8.68
CA GLU A 413 -25.04 0.70 8.91
C GLU A 413 -24.12 -0.32 8.23
N GLU A 414 -23.71 -0.08 6.98
CA GLU A 414 -22.73 -0.93 6.28
C GLU A 414 -21.42 -1.01 7.08
N LEU A 415 -20.91 0.11 7.61
CA LEU A 415 -19.70 0.11 8.45
C LEU A 415 -19.86 -0.69 9.74
N LEU A 416 -20.98 -0.51 10.44
CA LEU A 416 -21.30 -1.26 11.65
C LEU A 416 -21.35 -2.77 11.37
N MET A 417 -21.92 -3.17 10.24
CA MET A 417 -21.97 -4.58 9.86
C MET A 417 -20.59 -5.13 9.47
N LEU A 418 -19.76 -4.34 8.79
CA LEU A 418 -18.43 -4.76 8.36
C LEU A 418 -17.42 -4.89 9.51
N ASP A 419 -17.56 -4.09 10.56
CA ASP A 419 -16.71 -4.16 11.76
C ASP A 419 -17.54 -3.89 13.04
N PRO A 420 -18.32 -4.88 13.52
CA PRO A 420 -19.23 -4.68 14.66
C PRO A 420 -18.54 -4.44 16.00
N LEU A 421 -17.28 -4.87 16.10
CA LEU A 421 -16.48 -4.75 17.33
C LEU A 421 -15.74 -3.41 17.42
N ARG A 422 -15.83 -2.56 16.38
CA ARG A 422 -15.22 -1.24 16.36
C ARG A 422 -16.18 -0.22 16.95
N GLU A 423 -15.68 0.64 17.82
CA GLU A 423 -16.45 1.72 18.47
C GLU A 423 -16.67 2.90 17.52
N TRP A 424 -17.48 2.69 16.48
CA TRP A 424 -17.74 3.71 15.45
C TRP A 424 -18.32 5.01 16.01
N GLN A 425 -19.12 4.94 17.07
CA GLN A 425 -19.77 6.09 17.73
C GLN A 425 -18.75 7.09 18.30
N SER A 426 -17.56 6.62 18.70
CA SER A 426 -16.48 7.49 19.19
C SER A 426 -15.74 8.22 18.06
N GLN A 427 -15.96 7.82 16.80
CA GLN A 427 -15.23 8.32 15.63
C GLN A 427 -16.04 9.37 14.89
N GLU A 428 -15.85 10.64 15.28
CA GLU A 428 -16.57 11.78 14.68
C GLU A 428 -16.45 11.81 13.15
N GLY A 429 -15.29 11.45 12.60
CA GLY A 429 -15.03 11.48 11.15
C GLY A 429 -15.80 10.45 10.31
N PHE A 430 -16.52 9.51 10.94
CA PHE A 430 -17.32 8.49 10.25
C PHE A 430 -18.83 8.58 10.56
N GLN A 431 -19.27 9.62 11.28
CA GLN A 431 -20.68 9.79 11.60
C GLN A 431 -21.51 10.19 10.37
N PRO A 432 -22.81 9.84 10.34
CA PRO A 432 -23.74 10.34 9.34
C PRO A 432 -23.69 11.86 9.21
N GLY A 433 -23.81 12.38 7.99
CA GLY A 433 -23.71 13.81 7.68
C GLY A 433 -22.28 14.33 7.50
N GLN A 434 -21.26 13.57 7.90
CA GLN A 434 -19.86 13.94 7.68
C GLN A 434 -19.37 13.56 6.28
N VAL A 435 -18.33 14.25 5.80
CA VAL A 435 -17.70 13.92 4.52
C VAL A 435 -16.70 12.77 4.70
N TRP A 436 -16.81 11.74 3.87
CA TRP A 436 -15.91 10.59 3.91
C TRP A 436 -14.43 10.98 3.73
N ASN A 437 -13.64 10.72 4.77
CA ASN A 437 -12.19 10.95 4.77
C ASN A 437 -11.45 9.79 4.11
N LEU A 438 -11.02 10.02 2.86
CA LEU A 438 -10.39 8.99 2.04
C LEU A 438 -8.88 8.84 2.33
N THR A 439 -8.42 7.60 2.43
CA THR A 439 -6.99 7.28 2.37
C THR A 439 -6.69 6.22 1.29
N THR A 440 -5.48 6.23 0.75
CA THR A 440 -5.06 5.27 -0.29
C THR A 440 -5.09 3.81 0.20
N HIS A 441 -4.87 3.59 1.50
CA HIS A 441 -4.92 2.26 2.10
C HIS A 441 -6.34 1.70 2.23
N GLN A 442 -7.36 2.56 2.34
CA GLN A 442 -8.75 2.12 2.36
C GLN A 442 -9.12 1.38 1.07
N PHE A 443 -8.74 1.86 -0.12
CA PHE A 443 -9.01 1.15 -1.39
C PHE A 443 -8.51 -0.29 -1.39
N ARG A 444 -7.30 -0.48 -0.86
CA ARG A 444 -6.67 -1.80 -0.78
C ARG A 444 -7.44 -2.73 0.15
N ARG A 445 -7.95 -2.21 1.26
CA ARG A 445 -8.77 -2.95 2.23
C ARG A 445 -10.17 -3.23 1.68
N SER A 446 -10.85 -2.22 1.15
CA SER A 446 -12.16 -2.37 0.50
C SER A 446 -12.11 -3.41 -0.60
N MET A 447 -11.13 -3.34 -1.51
CA MET A 447 -11.03 -4.29 -2.60
C MET A 447 -10.80 -5.72 -2.11
N ALA A 448 -10.06 -5.90 -1.01
CA ALA A 448 -9.88 -7.23 -0.42
C ALA A 448 -11.19 -7.80 0.14
N VAL A 449 -11.95 -6.98 0.89
CA VAL A 449 -13.27 -7.36 1.43
C VAL A 449 -14.25 -7.66 0.30
N TYR A 450 -14.41 -6.75 -0.66
CA TYR A 450 -15.33 -6.91 -1.80
C TYR A 450 -14.94 -8.10 -2.70
N ALA A 451 -13.64 -8.36 -2.89
CA ALA A 451 -13.18 -9.53 -3.64
C ALA A 451 -13.51 -10.84 -2.92
N ALA A 452 -13.28 -10.92 -1.59
CA ALA A 452 -13.63 -12.11 -0.80
C ALA A 452 -15.14 -12.33 -0.75
N GLN A 453 -15.91 -11.25 -0.57
CA GLN A 453 -17.37 -11.23 -0.59
C GLN A 453 -17.97 -11.77 -1.89
N SER A 454 -17.34 -11.48 -3.04
CA SER A 454 -17.81 -11.99 -4.33
C SER A 454 -17.82 -13.52 -4.41
N GLY A 455 -17.04 -14.21 -3.58
CA GLY A 455 -16.83 -15.66 -3.66
C GLY A 455 -16.04 -16.14 -4.89
N LEU A 456 -15.70 -15.24 -5.81
CA LEU A 456 -14.99 -15.55 -7.06
C LEU A 456 -13.48 -15.58 -6.89
N VAL A 457 -12.95 -14.92 -5.86
CA VAL A 457 -11.51 -14.77 -5.64
C VAL A 457 -11.06 -15.65 -4.49
N SER A 458 -10.25 -16.66 -4.81
CA SER A 458 -9.63 -17.51 -3.79
C SER A 458 -8.62 -16.74 -2.94
N LEU A 459 -8.47 -17.12 -1.67
CA LEU A 459 -7.51 -16.49 -0.75
C LEU A 459 -6.05 -16.49 -1.28
N PRO A 460 -5.54 -17.56 -1.94
CA PRO A 460 -4.23 -17.53 -2.59
C PRO A 460 -4.15 -16.50 -3.73
N SER A 461 -5.21 -16.35 -4.53
CA SER A 461 -5.29 -15.34 -5.58
C SER A 461 -5.25 -13.94 -5.00
N LEU A 462 -5.97 -13.71 -3.89
CA LEU A 462 -5.96 -12.45 -3.17
C LEU A 462 -4.58 -12.12 -2.59
N LYS A 463 -3.89 -13.11 -1.99
CA LYS A 463 -2.50 -12.99 -1.54
C LYS A 463 -1.58 -12.55 -2.68
N ARG A 464 -1.72 -13.14 -3.86
CA ARG A 464 -0.95 -12.77 -5.05
C ARG A 464 -1.29 -11.36 -5.54
N MET A 465 -2.56 -11.01 -5.64
CA MET A 465 -3.03 -9.67 -6.06
C MET A 465 -2.48 -8.58 -5.15
N LEU A 466 -2.52 -8.81 -3.84
CA LEU A 466 -2.05 -7.87 -2.84
C LEU A 466 -0.52 -7.92 -2.65
N GLN A 467 0.22 -8.86 -3.23
CA GLN A 467 1.66 -9.03 -2.94
C GLN A 467 1.90 -9.21 -1.43
N HIS A 468 1.13 -10.10 -0.81
CA HIS A 468 1.28 -10.51 0.57
C HIS A 468 2.23 -11.71 0.68
N THR A 469 3.13 -11.68 1.65
CA THR A 469 4.08 -12.78 1.91
C THR A 469 3.36 -13.99 2.47
N LEU A 470 2.43 -13.76 3.39
CA LEU A 470 1.72 -14.78 4.15
C LEU A 470 0.20 -14.72 3.87
N LEU A 471 -0.48 -15.87 3.91
CA LEU A 471 -1.93 -15.94 3.76
C LEU A 471 -2.66 -15.23 4.89
N GLN A 472 -2.10 -15.27 6.10
CA GLN A 472 -2.62 -14.59 7.30
C GLN A 472 -2.75 -13.08 7.10
N MET A 473 -1.85 -12.47 6.31
CA MET A 473 -2.00 -11.06 5.95
C MET A 473 -3.26 -10.85 5.10
N SER A 474 -3.53 -11.72 4.14
CA SER A 474 -4.76 -11.63 3.34
C SER A 474 -6.00 -11.88 4.19
N LEU A 475 -5.97 -12.83 5.12
CA LEU A 475 -7.05 -13.07 6.09
C LEU A 475 -7.36 -11.82 6.90
N TYR A 476 -6.33 -11.17 7.44
CA TYR A 476 -6.47 -9.90 8.13
C TYR A 476 -7.11 -8.83 7.22
N TYR A 477 -6.71 -8.77 5.95
CA TYR A 477 -7.28 -7.84 4.96
C TYR A 477 -8.69 -8.20 4.45
N ILE A 478 -9.27 -9.35 4.80
CA ILE A 478 -10.67 -9.71 4.46
C ILE A 478 -11.61 -9.76 5.67
N LYS A 479 -11.12 -9.58 6.90
CA LYS A 479 -11.97 -9.52 8.13
C LYS A 479 -13.25 -8.71 7.87
N GLY A 480 -14.42 -9.23 8.20
CA GLY A 480 -15.72 -8.58 7.91
C GLY A 480 -16.33 -8.89 6.55
N PHE A 481 -15.72 -9.77 5.72
CA PHE A 481 -16.30 -10.12 4.41
C PHE A 481 -17.61 -10.94 4.51
N GLU A 482 -17.81 -11.68 5.61
CA GLU A 482 -18.99 -12.54 5.79
C GLU A 482 -20.27 -11.71 5.91
N THR A 483 -20.23 -10.63 6.69
CA THR A 483 -21.34 -9.67 6.80
C THR A 483 -21.51 -8.88 5.51
N ALA A 484 -20.41 -8.53 4.83
CA ALA A 484 -20.48 -7.95 3.49
C ALA A 484 -21.26 -8.85 2.51
N LYS A 485 -21.04 -10.18 2.54
CA LYS A 485 -21.75 -11.14 1.68
C LYS A 485 -23.26 -11.07 1.86
N TYR A 486 -23.73 -10.86 3.09
CA TYR A 486 -25.14 -10.65 3.37
C TYR A 486 -25.66 -9.35 2.72
N LEU A 487 -24.97 -8.22 2.89
CA LEU A 487 -25.33 -6.93 2.27
C LEU A 487 -25.45 -7.02 0.73
N PHE A 488 -24.47 -7.63 0.05
CA PHE A 488 -24.54 -7.79 -1.40
C PHE A 488 -25.69 -8.68 -1.85
N SER A 489 -26.07 -9.67 -1.03
CA SER A 489 -27.23 -10.52 -1.32
C SER A 489 -28.57 -9.82 -1.20
N VAL A 490 -28.67 -8.83 -0.32
CA VAL A 490 -29.85 -7.98 -0.20
C VAL A 490 -29.89 -6.94 -1.33
N GLU A 491 -28.74 -6.35 -1.69
CA GLU A 491 -28.70 -5.24 -2.66
C GLU A 491 -28.70 -5.68 -4.12
N ASN A 492 -28.16 -6.85 -4.46
CA ASN A 492 -28.06 -7.35 -5.83
C ASN A 492 -28.64 -8.77 -5.97
N PRO A 493 -29.93 -8.97 -5.65
CA PRO A 493 -30.55 -10.29 -5.67
C PRO A 493 -30.53 -10.90 -7.07
N GLU A 494 -30.68 -10.09 -8.12
CA GLU A 494 -30.65 -10.54 -9.52
C GLU A 494 -29.30 -11.12 -9.93
N VAL A 495 -28.20 -10.50 -9.51
CA VAL A 495 -26.84 -10.97 -9.84
C VAL A 495 -26.58 -12.29 -9.12
N ILE A 496 -26.97 -12.40 -7.85
CA ILE A 496 -26.85 -13.66 -7.11
C ILE A 496 -27.77 -14.74 -7.70
N ALA A 497 -28.99 -14.39 -8.08
CA ALA A 497 -29.90 -15.30 -8.74
C ALA A 497 -29.32 -15.79 -10.07
N PHE A 498 -28.71 -14.91 -10.86
CA PHE A 498 -28.00 -15.28 -12.08
C PHE A 498 -26.86 -16.27 -11.79
N PHE A 499 -26.00 -16.01 -10.80
CA PHE A 499 -24.94 -16.95 -10.46
C PHE A 499 -25.46 -18.27 -9.92
N LYS A 500 -26.49 -18.24 -9.06
CA LYS A 500 -27.14 -19.46 -8.53
C LYS A 500 -27.81 -20.28 -9.63
N THR A 501 -28.41 -19.65 -10.64
CA THR A 501 -29.02 -20.36 -11.77
C THR A 501 -27.98 -20.97 -12.70
N GLN A 502 -26.83 -20.32 -12.90
CA GLN A 502 -25.75 -20.83 -13.76
C GLN A 502 -24.82 -21.83 -13.05
N GLN A 503 -24.80 -21.85 -11.72
CA GLN A 503 -23.90 -22.72 -10.96
C GLN A 503 -24.11 -24.23 -11.24
N PRO A 504 -25.34 -24.77 -11.27
CA PRO A 504 -25.57 -26.18 -11.60
C PRO A 504 -25.06 -26.56 -12.99
N ASP A 505 -25.27 -25.68 -13.98
CA ASP A 505 -24.83 -25.91 -15.36
C ASP A 505 -23.30 -25.94 -15.45
N ALA A 506 -22.62 -25.07 -14.71
CA ALA A 506 -21.16 -25.07 -14.58
C ALA A 506 -20.64 -26.32 -13.86
N GLU A 507 -21.23 -26.71 -12.72
CA GLU A 507 -20.84 -27.91 -11.96
C GLU A 507 -21.01 -29.19 -12.81
N ALA A 508 -22.14 -29.34 -13.52
CA ALA A 508 -22.38 -30.48 -14.41
C ALA A 508 -21.37 -30.52 -15.57
N SER A 509 -21.06 -29.38 -16.17
CA SER A 509 -20.07 -29.28 -17.26
C SER A 509 -18.66 -29.64 -16.79
N LEU A 510 -18.29 -29.21 -15.58
CA LEU A 510 -17.01 -29.56 -14.96
C LEU A 510 -16.93 -31.05 -14.66
N TYR A 511 -18.01 -31.66 -14.16
CA TYR A 511 -18.10 -33.11 -13.96
C TYR A 511 -17.90 -33.88 -15.27
N LEU A 512 -18.60 -33.48 -16.33
CA LEU A 512 -18.45 -34.09 -17.65
C LEU A 512 -16.99 -34.02 -18.13
N ARG A 513 -16.36 -32.84 -18.03
CA ARG A 513 -14.99 -32.61 -18.49
C ARG A 513 -13.96 -33.39 -17.68
N ASP A 514 -14.00 -33.27 -16.35
CA ASP A 514 -12.91 -33.73 -15.47
C ASP A 514 -13.09 -35.18 -14.99
N VAL A 515 -14.33 -35.69 -15.00
CA VAL A 515 -14.62 -37.06 -14.55
C VAL A 515 -14.94 -37.94 -15.74
N ILE A 516 -15.93 -37.62 -16.56
CA ILE A 516 -16.42 -38.53 -17.61
C ILE A 516 -15.49 -38.58 -18.83
N LEU A 517 -15.10 -37.42 -19.36
CA LEU A 517 -14.25 -37.30 -20.55
C LEU A 517 -12.76 -37.49 -20.26
N GLU A 518 -12.37 -37.56 -18.99
CA GLU A 518 -10.99 -37.78 -18.61
C GLU A 518 -10.56 -39.21 -18.97
N GLU A 519 -9.55 -39.34 -19.82
CA GLU A 519 -9.03 -40.64 -20.27
C GLU A 519 -8.09 -41.27 -19.24
N THR A 520 -7.50 -40.46 -18.35
CA THR A 520 -6.65 -40.98 -17.29
C THR A 520 -7.45 -41.65 -16.19
N LYS A 521 -6.84 -42.67 -15.57
CA LYS A 521 -7.42 -43.35 -14.40
C LYS A 521 -7.57 -42.34 -13.26
N LEU A 522 -8.77 -42.25 -12.72
CA LEU A 522 -9.07 -41.40 -11.57
C LEU A 522 -8.86 -42.19 -10.28
N HIS A 523 -8.28 -41.51 -9.29
CA HIS A 523 -7.95 -42.07 -7.99
C HIS A 523 -8.91 -41.55 -6.91
N GLY A 524 -8.92 -42.20 -5.73
CA GLY A 524 -9.87 -41.89 -4.67
C GLY A 524 -11.23 -42.56 -4.88
N ALA A 525 -12.03 -42.66 -3.81
CA ALA A 525 -13.23 -43.48 -3.78
C ALA A 525 -14.25 -43.10 -4.88
N ALA A 526 -14.52 -41.80 -5.07
CA ALA A 526 -15.46 -41.34 -6.10
C ALA A 526 -14.88 -41.49 -7.51
N GLY A 527 -13.59 -41.20 -7.70
CA GLY A 527 -12.92 -41.35 -8.99
C GLY A 527 -12.94 -42.80 -9.50
N ILE A 528 -12.53 -43.74 -8.65
CA ILE A 528 -12.51 -45.18 -8.96
C ILE A 528 -13.92 -45.70 -9.27
N TRP A 529 -14.92 -45.26 -8.49
CA TRP A 529 -16.31 -45.67 -8.70
C TRP A 529 -16.86 -45.16 -10.03
N SER A 530 -16.61 -43.88 -10.37
CA SER A 530 -17.04 -43.29 -11.65
C SER A 530 -16.37 -43.96 -12.85
N ASP A 531 -15.08 -44.29 -12.75
CA ASP A 531 -14.33 -44.99 -13.79
C ASP A 531 -14.89 -46.39 -14.06
N ARG A 532 -15.18 -47.16 -13.01
CA ARG A 532 -15.65 -48.54 -13.14
C ARG A 532 -17.11 -48.65 -13.55
N ASN A 533 -17.97 -47.78 -13.03
CA ASN A 533 -19.42 -48.00 -13.07
C ASN A 533 -20.17 -47.01 -13.97
N GLN A 534 -19.61 -45.82 -14.22
CA GLN A 534 -20.34 -44.75 -14.92
C GLN A 534 -19.76 -44.39 -16.29
N LYS A 535 -18.44 -44.27 -16.46
CA LYS A 535 -17.83 -43.74 -17.70
C LYS A 535 -18.37 -44.40 -18.97
N THR A 536 -18.32 -45.72 -19.07
CA THR A 536 -18.71 -46.47 -20.28
C THR A 536 -20.19 -46.28 -20.63
N ASN A 537 -21.06 -46.38 -19.63
CA ASN A 537 -22.51 -46.20 -19.82
C ASN A 537 -22.88 -44.74 -20.12
N TYR A 538 -22.16 -43.79 -19.52
CA TYR A 538 -22.37 -42.36 -19.72
C TYR A 538 -21.95 -41.95 -21.13
N LEU A 539 -20.80 -42.45 -21.62
CA LEU A 539 -20.29 -42.16 -22.96
C LEU A 539 -21.18 -42.76 -24.06
N ALA A 540 -21.83 -43.89 -23.82
CA ALA A 540 -22.78 -44.47 -24.76
C ALA A 540 -24.02 -43.58 -25.00
N ASN A 541 -24.43 -42.78 -24.00
CA ASN A 541 -25.64 -41.95 -24.05
C ASN A 541 -25.43 -40.53 -23.49
N ILE A 542 -24.33 -39.87 -23.88
CA ILE A 542 -23.87 -38.58 -23.30
C ILE A 542 -24.99 -37.55 -23.18
N LYS A 543 -25.83 -37.38 -24.20
CA LYS A 543 -26.90 -36.38 -24.21
C LYS A 543 -27.92 -36.62 -23.10
N ILE A 544 -28.34 -37.87 -22.91
CA ILE A 544 -29.34 -38.26 -21.91
C ILE A 544 -28.71 -38.25 -20.52
N SER A 545 -27.51 -38.82 -20.38
CA SER A 545 -26.78 -38.89 -19.10
C SER A 545 -26.35 -37.51 -18.59
N PHE A 546 -26.01 -36.57 -19.49
CA PHE A 546 -25.74 -35.18 -19.12
C PHE A 546 -27.00 -34.45 -18.67
N ALA A 547 -28.13 -34.65 -19.34
CA ALA A 547 -29.40 -34.08 -18.89
C ALA A 547 -29.81 -34.60 -17.50
N ASP A 548 -29.66 -35.90 -17.23
CA ASP A 548 -29.89 -36.50 -15.90
C ASP A 548 -28.92 -35.94 -14.85
N THR A 549 -27.63 -35.82 -15.18
CA THR A 549 -26.63 -35.23 -14.29
C THR A 549 -26.96 -33.79 -13.94
N LEU A 550 -27.35 -33.00 -14.94
CA LEU A 550 -27.79 -31.61 -14.75
C LEU A 550 -28.97 -31.54 -13.78
N ASP A 551 -29.97 -32.41 -13.94
CA ASP A 551 -31.13 -32.47 -13.07
C ASP A 551 -30.76 -32.90 -11.64
N ARG A 552 -29.89 -33.90 -11.48
CA ARG A 552 -29.38 -34.32 -10.17
C ARG A 552 -28.61 -33.22 -9.45
N VAL A 553 -27.81 -32.45 -10.17
CA VAL A 553 -27.08 -31.29 -9.61
C VAL A 553 -28.06 -30.18 -9.23
N LYS A 554 -29.05 -29.87 -10.06
CA LYS A 554 -30.11 -28.88 -9.75
C LYS A 554 -30.92 -29.25 -8.51
N ARG A 555 -31.17 -30.55 -8.30
CA ARG A 555 -31.84 -31.08 -7.10
C ARG A 555 -30.91 -31.21 -5.88
N GLY A 556 -29.62 -30.94 -6.04
CA GLY A 556 -28.63 -31.07 -4.96
C GLY A 556 -28.28 -32.51 -4.57
N LEU A 557 -28.63 -33.50 -5.40
CA LEU A 557 -28.29 -34.91 -5.18
C LEU A 557 -26.84 -35.23 -5.57
N MET A 558 -26.23 -34.36 -6.37
CA MET A 558 -24.88 -34.48 -6.86
C MET A 558 -24.21 -33.10 -6.83
N SER A 559 -22.91 -33.05 -6.56
CA SER A 559 -22.10 -31.84 -6.69
C SER A 559 -20.74 -32.22 -7.25
N TYR A 560 -20.13 -31.32 -7.99
CA TYR A 560 -18.75 -31.46 -8.42
C TYR A 560 -18.05 -30.11 -8.34
N LYS A 561 -16.96 -30.05 -7.56
CA LYS A 561 -16.12 -28.86 -7.48
C LYS A 561 -14.68 -29.21 -7.82
N GLU A 562 -14.11 -28.48 -8.77
CA GLU A 562 -12.71 -28.62 -9.15
C GLU A 562 -11.79 -28.24 -7.97
N THR A 563 -10.73 -29.03 -7.77
CA THR A 563 -9.73 -28.81 -6.73
C THR A 563 -8.32 -28.97 -7.29
N VAL A 564 -7.31 -28.58 -6.51
CA VAL A 564 -5.89 -28.76 -6.88
C VAL A 564 -5.48 -30.22 -7.08
N LEU A 565 -6.23 -31.16 -6.52
CA LEU A 565 -5.99 -32.60 -6.62
C LEU A 565 -6.73 -33.24 -7.79
N GLY A 566 -7.68 -32.54 -8.42
CA GLY A 566 -8.70 -33.12 -9.29
C GLY A 566 -10.07 -32.50 -9.05
N GLY A 567 -10.93 -33.23 -8.34
CA GLY A 567 -12.31 -32.87 -8.07
C GLY A 567 -12.83 -33.38 -6.73
N CYS A 568 -13.86 -32.73 -6.22
CA CYS A 568 -14.57 -33.10 -5.00
C CYS A 568 -16.06 -33.26 -5.29
N MET A 569 -16.58 -34.47 -5.07
CA MET A 569 -17.98 -34.85 -5.28
C MET A 569 -18.81 -34.83 -3.99
N LYS A 570 -18.28 -34.27 -2.90
CA LYS A 570 -19.01 -34.15 -1.64
C LYS A 570 -20.15 -33.15 -1.80
N VAL A 571 -21.38 -33.64 -1.63
CA VAL A 571 -22.59 -32.84 -1.56
C VAL A 571 -22.57 -32.03 -0.25
N GLY A 572 -22.85 -30.74 -0.34
CA GLY A 572 -22.84 -29.82 0.79
C GLY A 572 -21.46 -29.20 1.12
N GLU A 573 -21.33 -28.74 2.36
CA GLU A 573 -20.11 -28.06 2.83
C GLU A 573 -19.01 -29.04 3.21
N CYS A 574 -17.77 -28.65 2.92
CA CYS A 574 -16.59 -29.45 3.22
C CYS A 574 -15.58 -28.59 3.99
N TYR A 575 -15.52 -28.79 5.30
CA TYR A 575 -14.62 -28.06 6.19
C TYR A 575 -13.15 -28.23 5.79
N GLU A 576 -12.74 -29.44 5.40
CA GLU A 576 -11.37 -29.73 4.96
C GLU A 576 -10.97 -28.93 3.71
N ARG A 577 -11.91 -28.75 2.77
CA ARG A 577 -11.70 -27.94 1.56
C ARG A 577 -11.53 -26.46 1.90
N VAL A 578 -12.27 -25.95 2.88
CA VAL A 578 -12.14 -24.55 3.35
C VAL A 578 -10.77 -24.33 4.00
N HIS A 579 -10.27 -25.31 4.75
CA HIS A 579 -8.97 -25.25 5.43
C HIS A 579 -7.77 -25.69 4.57
N TYR A 580 -7.99 -26.04 3.29
CA TYR A 580 -6.95 -26.57 2.38
C TYR A 580 -6.24 -27.84 2.91
N ASN A 581 -6.91 -28.63 3.76
CA ASN A 581 -6.37 -29.88 4.26
C ASN A 581 -6.62 -31.01 3.24
N PHE A 582 -5.70 -31.16 2.29
CA PHE A 582 -5.80 -32.18 1.25
C PHE A 582 -5.53 -33.60 1.76
N VAL A 583 -4.87 -33.77 2.90
CA VAL A 583 -4.55 -35.11 3.45
C VAL A 583 -5.83 -35.87 3.80
N ALA A 584 -6.85 -35.16 4.29
CA ALA A 584 -8.17 -35.73 4.56
C ALA A 584 -8.86 -36.28 3.30
N CYS A 585 -8.45 -35.87 2.09
CA CYS A 585 -9.00 -36.39 0.84
C CYS A 585 -8.55 -37.82 0.52
N LEU A 586 -7.51 -38.36 1.18
CA LEU A 586 -7.10 -39.77 0.99
C LEU A 586 -8.20 -40.76 1.36
N THR A 587 -8.92 -40.48 2.46
CA THR A 587 -9.97 -41.36 2.99
C THR A 587 -11.39 -40.86 2.69
N CYS A 588 -11.52 -39.75 1.97
CA CYS A 588 -12.81 -39.13 1.71
C CYS A 588 -13.56 -39.85 0.58
N VAL A 589 -14.81 -40.24 0.84
CA VAL A 589 -15.70 -40.88 -0.14
C VAL A 589 -15.89 -40.01 -1.39
N GLY A 590 -15.96 -38.68 -1.21
CA GLY A 590 -16.18 -37.73 -2.30
C GLY A 590 -14.91 -37.30 -3.03
N ALA A 591 -13.74 -37.90 -2.77
CA ALA A 591 -12.50 -37.53 -3.43
C ALA A 591 -12.39 -38.15 -4.83
N CYS A 592 -12.13 -37.31 -5.82
CA CYS A 592 -11.82 -37.69 -7.20
C CYS A 592 -10.46 -37.07 -7.56
N ILE A 593 -9.40 -37.86 -7.52
CA ILE A 593 -8.02 -37.40 -7.64
C ILE A 593 -7.54 -37.67 -9.07
N ASN A 594 -7.03 -36.63 -9.73
CA ASN A 594 -6.47 -36.70 -11.08
C ASN A 594 -4.95 -36.53 -11.00
N GLU A 595 -4.21 -37.55 -11.45
CA GLU A 595 -2.74 -37.57 -11.33
C GLU A 595 -2.08 -36.41 -12.07
N LYS A 596 -2.52 -36.09 -13.30
CA LYS A 596 -1.95 -35.00 -14.10
C LYS A 596 -2.11 -33.65 -13.39
N LYS A 597 -3.27 -33.39 -12.78
CA LYS A 597 -3.51 -32.15 -12.02
C LYS A 597 -2.68 -32.10 -10.74
N LEU A 598 -2.57 -33.23 -10.03
CA LEU A 598 -1.71 -33.35 -8.85
C LEU A 598 -0.24 -33.07 -9.20
N GLU A 599 0.25 -33.63 -10.30
CA GLU A 599 1.62 -33.42 -10.78
C GLU A 599 1.85 -31.99 -11.26
N THR A 600 0.87 -31.37 -11.92
CA THR A 600 0.90 -29.94 -12.26
C THR A 600 0.99 -29.07 -11.01
N THR A 601 0.30 -29.44 -9.94
CA THR A 601 0.35 -28.76 -8.64
C THR A 601 1.73 -28.92 -7.98
N ILE A 602 2.29 -30.13 -7.97
CA ILE A 602 3.64 -30.41 -7.47
C ILE A 602 4.70 -29.64 -8.25
N ASN A 603 4.61 -29.61 -9.59
CA ASN A 603 5.51 -28.86 -10.45
C ASN A 603 5.41 -27.35 -10.22
N SER A 604 4.19 -26.84 -10.01
CA SER A 604 3.97 -25.43 -9.68
C SER A 604 4.58 -25.09 -8.33
N GLN A 605 4.44 -25.97 -7.33
CA GLN A 605 5.04 -25.81 -6.00
C GLN A 605 6.58 -25.85 -6.06
N THR A 606 7.14 -26.74 -6.86
CA THR A 606 8.60 -26.85 -7.07
C THR A 606 9.16 -25.56 -7.68
N ARG A 607 8.50 -25.00 -8.70
CA ARG A 607 8.88 -23.71 -9.29
C ARG A 607 8.82 -22.55 -8.29
N VAL A 608 7.86 -22.59 -7.34
CA VAL A 608 7.80 -21.59 -6.26
C VAL A 608 9.04 -21.73 -5.38
N ILE A 609 9.42 -22.94 -5.00
CA ILE A 609 10.61 -23.20 -4.17
C ILE A 609 11.90 -22.78 -4.88
N ASP A 610 12.04 -23.06 -6.18
CA ASP A 610 13.23 -22.66 -6.96
C ASP A 610 13.42 -21.14 -7.02
N SER A 611 12.33 -20.38 -6.89
CA SER A 611 12.36 -18.92 -6.84
C SER A 611 12.74 -18.36 -5.46
N LEU A 612 12.80 -19.22 -4.42
CA LEU A 612 13.11 -18.86 -3.05
C LEU A 612 14.58 -19.18 -2.72
N LYS A 613 15.19 -18.35 -1.87
CA LYS A 613 16.57 -18.55 -1.44
C LYS A 613 16.63 -19.66 -0.38
N LYS A 614 17.50 -20.66 -0.57
CA LYS A 614 17.71 -21.75 0.40
C LYS A 614 18.05 -21.18 1.79
N GLY A 615 17.45 -21.77 2.84
CA GLY A 615 17.68 -21.42 4.24
C GLY A 615 16.79 -20.29 4.79
N THR A 616 15.85 -19.72 4.02
CA THR A 616 14.84 -18.82 4.59
C THR A 616 13.66 -19.58 5.18
N PHE A 617 12.95 -18.97 6.13
CA PHE A 617 11.74 -19.56 6.73
C PHE A 617 10.69 -19.90 5.68
N GLU A 618 10.53 -19.05 4.65
CA GLU A 618 9.63 -19.30 3.53
C GLU A 618 10.05 -20.51 2.72
N TYR A 619 11.35 -20.69 2.45
CA TYR A 619 11.87 -21.87 1.76
C TYR A 619 11.53 -23.14 2.56
N ASN A 620 11.80 -23.17 3.86
CA ASN A 620 11.52 -24.34 4.70
C ASN A 620 10.02 -24.66 4.77
N THR A 621 9.17 -23.64 4.88
CA THR A 621 7.70 -23.82 4.95
C THR A 621 7.14 -24.36 3.64
N GLU A 622 7.61 -23.86 2.50
CA GLU A 622 7.16 -24.33 1.18
C GLU A 622 7.73 -25.72 0.84
N MET A 623 8.92 -26.06 1.33
CA MET A 623 9.50 -27.41 1.24
C MET A 623 8.66 -28.46 1.97
N VAL A 624 8.24 -28.20 3.21
CA VAL A 624 7.37 -29.12 3.97
C VAL A 624 6.06 -29.39 3.22
N LYS A 625 5.47 -28.37 2.58
CA LYS A 625 4.27 -28.57 1.76
C LYS A 625 4.51 -29.45 0.54
N LEU A 626 5.67 -29.31 -0.11
CA LEU A 626 6.05 -30.15 -1.24
C LEU A 626 6.21 -31.61 -0.78
N GLU A 627 6.85 -31.85 0.36
CA GLU A 627 6.97 -33.18 0.95
C GLU A 627 5.61 -33.79 1.28
N MET A 628 4.68 -33.00 1.85
CA MET A 628 3.31 -33.45 2.10
C MET A 628 2.58 -33.82 0.80
N LEU A 629 2.73 -33.04 -0.28
CA LEU A 629 2.12 -33.34 -1.58
C LEU A 629 2.71 -34.60 -2.22
N ASN A 630 4.03 -34.80 -2.12
CA ASN A 630 4.68 -36.02 -2.61
C ASN A 630 4.23 -37.25 -1.81
N THR A 631 4.18 -37.14 -0.48
CA THR A 631 3.67 -38.21 0.39
C THR A 631 2.20 -38.53 0.06
N PHE A 632 1.40 -37.49 -0.19
CA PHE A 632 0.02 -37.65 -0.64
C PHE A 632 -0.06 -38.37 -2.00
N LYS A 633 0.77 -38.00 -2.98
CA LYS A 633 0.84 -38.67 -4.29
C LYS A 633 1.12 -40.16 -4.10
N THR A 634 2.18 -40.53 -3.37
CA THR A 634 2.53 -41.94 -3.15
C THR A 634 1.37 -42.73 -2.55
N ARG A 635 0.75 -42.22 -1.47
CA ARG A 635 -0.38 -42.89 -0.82
C ARG A 635 -1.65 -42.95 -1.66
N ALA A 636 -1.91 -41.93 -2.49
CA ALA A 636 -3.07 -41.91 -3.38
C ALA A 636 -2.92 -42.92 -4.54
N MET A 637 -1.68 -43.20 -4.95
CA MET A 637 -1.37 -44.20 -5.98
C MET A 637 -1.34 -45.62 -5.41
N GLU A 638 -0.91 -45.82 -4.15
CA GLU A 638 -0.94 -47.13 -3.47
C GLU A 638 -2.36 -47.63 -3.17
N ASN A 639 -3.30 -46.73 -2.92
CA ASN A 639 -4.70 -47.06 -2.58
C ASN A 639 -5.62 -47.22 -3.82
N ALA A 640 -5.07 -47.37 -5.03
CA ALA A 640 -5.79 -47.36 -6.31
C ALA A 640 -5.70 -48.66 -7.11
#